data_AF-A0A2H0DPL6-F1
#
_entry.id   AF-A0A2H0DPL6-F1
#
_cell.length_a   1.000
_cell.length_b   1.000
_cell.length_c   1.000
_cell.angle_alpha   90.00
_cell.angle_beta   90.00
_cell.angle_gamma   90.00
#
_symmetry.space_group_name_H-M   'P 1'
#
loop_
_entity.id
_entity.type
_entity.pdbx_description
1 polymer ?
#
loop_
_entity_poly.entity_id
_entity_poly.type
_entity_poly.pdbx_seq_one_letter_code
_entity_poly.pdbx_strand_id
1 'polypeptide(L)'
;MMGMRQVALLLSVLIAAPPAWAGPVVRSANVPAGQVGVQTVPVLNVSAPGIVVPGAALAAPSFDSALPSLPSLTPLTPSPAESAATSAPVLRPVAPRAANPASPEAPSAPKRTTLKLVSDALGGAAKAAQKLPGLAALGAKIAAPSADSNAADARQASERFFNLKAGFGDQRELEEAIDAVEAADSAPLRPSDFFTEAAAGARGRGAVSKGREKSRPTPRYSARRVKFNGKTFPSVGFRPDRPLQDHLIEAIDAAETSVTLAVYEFKNRDVLNALRRARDRGVAVKVLVDFSNAFPFKREDSDYWPQRSLELQSLTMERGFEVKVVRGLWRYGIMHNKVGVFDGKFGFFGSYNLTRYAEHNHFENINFVDDERRVGALAAVQAHLESVSVPFDEALTHPWTGEAPPPPAPPAPDIRFNGVDLPAWMFTPNPEAEDFVIRGIDAAKKSIDLSMFTYTSPKITKALVAAHERGVKVRVLLDESQTGRSYQKPYAEYLAFHGIPVKTLAGPNPDGPKYAEKNHNKFMVLDGKLVYTGSFNYTKSAAYTNYENIFLLDHKTDAKAYEAYYGDMFAMGRAARVVPPTAEPQLGDDDELVESLRGPPTPIPAPPVWDALPAARTIEFNGEKFPSALVRPQNPVSEILIKAIDSSKESIDLALYEFNLEPLMEAVRRAKARGVKVRVVIDYQHVFPKGTRSDGEDARRSANVEALIAEGYEIKVLRGVRAQGIMHQKIAIFDGKMINFGSYNWAKSAEQSHFESMMFDDEKPRVDFYKSMYEWLWDYAVEVDEAEEHPWSKERPAHGPIDEDMAIEHNGERFPRQAFSPEGLIEETILRAIRAADKTIDIAMFSFYSARIAEELLIAKNRGIAVRLVFDKMQSKLMKLDNWFAYYGFDVKMIAGPNPFGNVFWEKNHNKFMIVDNKLMEIGSYNYTKNAEVNSYENANFYYDSPEVAFFAAYFEMLHRTGWKPMTPKTPPDGFPTPEDFFNPERLEALLGDSAEF
;
A
#
# COMPACT_ATOMS: atom_id res chain seq x y z
N MET A 1 -52.06 -30.80 14.15
CA MET A 1 -53.34 -30.12 13.84
C MET A 1 -52.99 -28.98 12.89
N MET A 2 -53.46 -29.00 11.63
CA MET A 2 -54.75 -28.44 11.16
C MET A 2 -54.83 -26.91 11.35
N GLY A 3 -55.14 -26.08 10.34
CA GLY A 3 -55.50 -26.33 8.93
C GLY A 3 -55.16 -25.11 8.04
N MET A 4 -55.04 -25.25 6.70
CA MET A 4 -56.13 -25.17 5.69
C MET A 4 -56.77 -23.77 5.58
N ARG A 5 -57.13 -23.20 4.40
CA ARG A 5 -57.10 -23.54 2.94
C ARG A 5 -57.30 -22.20 2.17
N GLN A 6 -56.96 -22.01 0.89
CA GLN A 6 -57.66 -22.40 -0.35
C GLN A 6 -56.66 -22.18 -1.54
N VAL A 7 -56.41 -23.08 -2.51
CA VAL A 7 -57.25 -23.63 -3.62
C VAL A 7 -57.51 -22.55 -4.71
N ALA A 8 -57.16 -22.69 -6.00
CA ALA A 8 -57.42 -23.81 -6.95
C ALA A 8 -56.30 -23.98 -8.04
N LEU A 9 -55.88 -25.22 -8.39
CA LEU A 9 -56.14 -26.00 -9.65
C LEU A 9 -55.69 -25.35 -10.98
N LEU A 10 -54.94 -26.02 -11.87
CA LEU A 10 -55.29 -27.27 -12.59
C LEU A 10 -54.08 -28.14 -13.04
N LEU A 11 -54.32 -29.42 -13.37
CA LEU A 11 -53.38 -30.45 -13.86
C LEU A 11 -53.16 -30.35 -15.41
N SER A 12 -52.27 -31.06 -16.14
CA SER A 12 -51.77 -32.45 -15.99
C SER A 12 -50.50 -32.81 -16.80
N VAL A 13 -49.63 -33.63 -16.18
CA VAL A 13 -48.90 -34.83 -16.69
C VAL A 13 -48.64 -35.03 -18.19
N LEU A 14 -47.36 -35.25 -18.57
CA LEU A 14 -46.92 -36.44 -19.36
C LEU A 14 -45.40 -36.68 -19.31
N ILE A 15 -45.00 -37.93 -19.58
CA ILE A 15 -43.66 -38.52 -19.39
C ILE A 15 -43.03 -38.84 -20.76
N ALA A 16 -41.73 -38.57 -20.95
CA ALA A 16 -40.86 -39.30 -21.89
C ALA A 16 -39.36 -39.08 -21.59
N ALA A 17 -38.54 -40.11 -21.87
CA ALA A 17 -37.09 -40.14 -21.66
C ALA A 17 -36.31 -39.91 -22.99
N PRO A 18 -34.96 -39.82 -23.00
CA PRO A 18 -34.18 -39.19 -24.07
C PRO A 18 -33.70 -40.17 -25.17
N PRO A 19 -33.09 -39.65 -26.26
CA PRO A 19 -32.25 -40.43 -27.16
C PRO A 19 -30.74 -40.12 -27.02
N ALA A 20 -29.94 -41.17 -27.00
CA ALA A 20 -28.58 -41.15 -27.55
C ALA A 20 -28.61 -41.70 -28.99
N TRP A 21 -27.51 -41.58 -29.74
CA TRP A 21 -26.93 -42.60 -30.67
C TRP A 21 -25.69 -42.03 -31.40
N ALA A 22 -24.89 -42.87 -32.06
CA ALA A 22 -23.51 -42.56 -32.46
C ALA A 22 -23.14 -42.88 -33.92
N GLY A 23 -22.31 -42.03 -34.53
CA GLY A 23 -21.41 -42.28 -35.68
C GLY A 23 -22.03 -42.47 -37.08
N PRO A 24 -21.23 -42.60 -38.17
CA PRO A 24 -19.75 -42.52 -38.26
C PRO A 24 -19.19 -41.60 -39.39
N VAL A 25 -17.89 -41.74 -39.69
CA VAL A 25 -16.98 -40.89 -40.50
C VAL A 25 -17.06 -41.08 -42.03
N VAL A 26 -16.82 -40.00 -42.81
CA VAL A 26 -16.25 -40.04 -44.19
C VAL A 26 -15.18 -38.94 -44.39
N ARG A 27 -14.20 -39.14 -45.28
CA ARG A 27 -12.99 -38.31 -45.53
C ARG A 27 -13.03 -37.52 -46.87
N SER A 28 -12.07 -36.58 -47.01
CA SER A 28 -11.48 -36.00 -48.25
C SER A 28 -12.25 -34.85 -48.93
N ALA A 29 -11.64 -33.86 -49.64
CA ALA A 29 -10.23 -33.63 -50.02
C ALA A 29 -9.87 -32.11 -50.24
N ASN A 30 -8.57 -31.78 -50.12
CA ASN A 30 -7.71 -30.82 -50.88
C ASN A 30 -8.32 -29.55 -51.58
N VAL A 31 -7.94 -28.28 -51.24
CA VAL A 31 -6.74 -27.46 -51.69
C VAL A 31 -6.89 -26.86 -53.12
N PRO A 32 -6.43 -25.62 -53.52
CA PRO A 32 -5.54 -24.60 -52.90
C PRO A 32 -6.08 -23.13 -52.88
N ALA A 33 -5.20 -22.15 -52.59
CA ALA A 33 -5.44 -20.70 -52.42
C ALA A 33 -5.34 -19.83 -53.71
N GLY A 34 -5.79 -18.55 -53.65
CA GLY A 34 -5.32 -17.50 -54.58
C GLY A 34 -6.18 -16.23 -54.78
N GLN A 35 -5.64 -15.07 -54.32
CA GLN A 35 -5.77 -13.69 -54.85
C GLN A 35 -7.12 -12.91 -54.95
N VAL A 36 -7.13 -11.79 -54.21
CA VAL A 36 -7.42 -10.39 -54.61
C VAL A 36 -8.52 -10.11 -55.67
N GLY A 37 -9.54 -9.35 -55.25
CA GLY A 37 -10.44 -8.60 -56.14
C GLY A 37 -11.11 -7.42 -55.44
N VAL A 38 -10.73 -6.19 -55.79
CA VAL A 38 -11.36 -4.95 -55.32
C VAL A 38 -12.57 -4.64 -56.21
N GLN A 39 -13.72 -4.29 -55.63
CA GLN A 39 -14.72 -3.47 -56.32
C GLN A 39 -15.54 -2.59 -55.36
N THR A 40 -15.90 -1.41 -55.86
CA THR A 40 -16.41 -0.22 -55.18
C THR A 40 -17.93 -0.05 -55.30
N VAL A 41 -18.42 1.08 -54.74
CA VAL A 41 -19.57 1.93 -55.18
C VAL A 41 -20.80 1.89 -54.23
N PRO A 42 -21.50 3.02 -53.92
CA PRO A 42 -21.18 4.46 -54.02
C PRO A 42 -21.30 5.27 -52.70
N VAL A 43 -20.89 6.54 -52.77
CA VAL A 43 -21.19 7.62 -51.81
C VAL A 43 -22.45 8.38 -52.22
N LEU A 44 -23.20 8.93 -51.26
CA LEU A 44 -24.11 10.07 -51.47
C LEU A 44 -24.02 11.02 -50.27
N ASN A 45 -23.93 12.33 -50.54
CA ASN A 45 -23.75 13.43 -49.58
C ASN A 45 -24.58 14.65 -50.04
N VAL A 46 -24.47 15.82 -49.37
CA VAL A 46 -25.29 17.07 -49.40
C VAL A 46 -26.71 16.97 -48.79
N SER A 47 -27.24 17.95 -48.04
CA SER A 47 -26.74 19.29 -47.60
C SER A 47 -27.63 19.87 -46.47
N ALA A 48 -27.11 20.81 -45.66
CA ALA A 48 -27.89 21.77 -44.83
C ALA A 48 -27.93 23.15 -45.55
N PRO A 49 -28.91 24.08 -45.29
CA PRO A 49 -28.94 24.89 -44.05
C PRO A 49 -30.34 25.45 -43.60
N GLY A 50 -30.41 26.22 -42.48
CA GLY A 50 -31.28 27.43 -42.42
C GLY A 50 -32.47 27.56 -41.44
N ILE A 51 -32.16 27.98 -40.19
CA ILE A 51 -32.89 28.89 -39.25
C ILE A 51 -34.31 29.42 -39.60
N VAL A 52 -35.27 29.32 -38.63
CA VAL A 52 -36.23 30.40 -38.22
C VAL A 52 -36.51 30.30 -36.70
N VAL A 53 -36.69 31.43 -36.01
CA VAL A 53 -37.04 31.58 -34.57
C VAL A 53 -38.34 32.38 -34.42
N PRO A 54 -39.28 31.99 -33.53
CA PRO A 54 -39.60 32.81 -32.34
C PRO A 54 -39.79 31.95 -31.07
N GLY A 55 -39.81 32.46 -29.83
CA GLY A 55 -39.73 33.86 -29.38
C GLY A 55 -40.67 34.14 -28.19
N ALA A 56 -40.13 34.00 -26.97
CA ALA A 56 -40.58 34.57 -25.68
C ALA A 56 -41.75 33.98 -24.85
N ALA A 57 -41.58 34.16 -23.53
CA ALA A 57 -42.57 34.30 -22.44
C ALA A 57 -42.91 33.11 -21.49
N LEU A 58 -42.03 32.93 -20.50
CA LEU A 58 -42.33 32.97 -19.05
C LEU A 58 -43.66 32.40 -18.51
N ALA A 59 -43.57 31.30 -17.76
CA ALA A 59 -44.27 31.10 -16.48
C ALA A 59 -43.52 30.07 -15.62
N ALA A 60 -43.25 30.38 -14.34
CA ALA A 60 -42.59 29.46 -13.41
C ALA A 60 -43.63 28.60 -12.65
N PRO A 61 -43.32 27.33 -12.31
CA PRO A 61 -44.00 26.63 -11.24
C PRO A 61 -43.31 26.91 -9.91
N SER A 62 -44.08 27.42 -8.95
CA SER A 62 -43.70 27.53 -7.55
C SER A 62 -43.45 26.15 -6.93
N PHE A 63 -42.29 25.93 -6.31
CA PHE A 63 -42.11 24.80 -5.39
C PHE A 63 -42.81 25.13 -4.07
N ASP A 64 -44.04 24.64 -3.94
CA ASP A 64 -44.80 24.72 -2.69
C ASP A 64 -44.49 23.50 -1.79
N SER A 65 -44.53 23.72 -0.48
CA SER A 65 -43.96 22.80 0.51
C SER A 65 -44.87 21.62 0.86
N ALA A 66 -44.34 20.39 0.80
CA ALA A 66 -44.97 19.22 1.42
C ALA A 66 -43.92 18.16 1.84
N LEU A 67 -43.46 18.23 3.09
CA LEU A 67 -42.71 17.14 3.73
C LEU A 67 -43.68 16.03 4.19
N PRO A 68 -43.32 14.74 4.07
CA PRO A 68 -44.05 13.68 4.76
C PRO A 68 -43.78 13.75 6.26
N SER A 69 -44.84 13.67 7.07
CA SER A 69 -44.79 13.84 8.52
C SER A 69 -44.20 12.65 9.26
N LEU A 70 -43.23 12.94 10.15
CA LEU A 70 -42.76 12.00 11.17
C LEU A 70 -43.81 11.86 12.30
N PRO A 71 -44.01 10.67 12.90
CA PRO A 71 -44.86 10.51 14.06
C PRO A 71 -44.21 11.13 15.31
N SER A 72 -45.00 11.87 16.08
CA SER A 72 -44.56 12.54 17.30
C SER A 72 -44.42 11.57 18.47
N LEU A 73 -43.30 11.67 19.20
CA LEU A 73 -43.14 11.06 20.53
C LEU A 73 -43.14 12.18 21.58
N THR A 74 -44.21 12.25 22.37
CA THR A 74 -44.28 13.07 23.59
C THR A 74 -43.54 12.39 24.75
N PRO A 75 -43.01 13.16 25.71
CA PRO A 75 -42.10 12.64 26.72
C PRO A 75 -42.84 11.95 27.87
N LEU A 76 -42.24 10.88 28.42
CA LEU A 76 -42.64 10.28 29.69
C LEU A 76 -41.55 10.47 30.75
N THR A 77 -42.01 10.80 31.96
CA THR A 77 -41.21 11.10 33.15
C THR A 77 -40.73 9.84 33.88
N PRO A 78 -39.63 9.89 34.66
CA PRO A 78 -39.09 8.73 35.37
C PRO A 78 -39.61 8.59 36.82
N SER A 79 -39.93 7.35 37.23
CA SER A 79 -40.13 6.93 38.64
C SER A 79 -40.13 5.38 38.76
N PRO A 80 -39.96 4.76 39.95
CA PRO A 80 -38.68 4.10 40.23
C PRO A 80 -38.76 2.64 40.77
N ALA A 81 -37.57 2.01 40.87
CA ALA A 81 -37.24 0.80 41.67
C ALA A 81 -37.87 -0.56 41.18
N GLU A 82 -37.38 -1.77 41.50
CA GLU A 82 -36.38 -2.27 42.46
C GLU A 82 -35.56 -3.48 41.92
N SER A 83 -34.30 -3.65 42.38
CA SER A 83 -33.57 -4.92 42.72
C SER A 83 -33.41 -6.09 41.69
N ALA A 84 -32.39 -6.97 41.72
CA ALA A 84 -31.29 -7.18 42.67
C ALA A 84 -30.07 -7.91 42.04
N ALA A 85 -28.85 -7.59 42.52
CA ALA A 85 -27.65 -8.46 42.73
C ALA A 85 -27.05 -9.28 41.54
N THR A 86 -25.76 -9.61 41.41
CA THR A 86 -24.49 -9.54 42.20
C THR A 86 -23.31 -9.40 41.21
N SER A 87 -22.09 -8.92 41.52
CA SER A 87 -21.50 -8.20 42.67
C SER A 87 -20.04 -7.82 42.35
N ALA A 88 -19.48 -6.75 42.92
CA ALA A 88 -18.06 -6.38 42.83
C ALA A 88 -17.57 -5.82 44.20
N PRO A 89 -16.26 -5.91 44.55
CA PRO A 89 -15.76 -5.52 45.86
C PRO A 89 -15.57 -3.99 46.01
N VAL A 90 -15.71 -3.51 47.24
CA VAL A 90 -15.73 -2.07 47.61
C VAL A 90 -14.47 -1.70 48.40
N LEU A 91 -13.93 -0.51 48.14
CA LEU A 91 -13.07 0.22 49.08
C LEU A 91 -13.79 1.50 49.54
N ARG A 92 -13.71 1.82 50.84
CA ARG A 92 -14.25 3.05 51.45
C ARG A 92 -13.12 3.91 52.03
N PRO A 93 -13.27 5.24 52.07
CA PRO A 93 -12.29 6.19 52.61
C PRO A 93 -12.47 6.44 54.12
N VAL A 94 -11.45 7.03 54.77
CA VAL A 94 -11.50 7.53 56.16
C VAL A 94 -10.73 8.86 56.30
N ALA A 95 -11.31 9.79 57.06
CA ALA A 95 -10.73 11.03 57.58
C ALA A 95 -11.59 11.47 58.80
N PRO A 96 -11.26 12.54 59.57
CA PRO A 96 -9.97 12.95 60.16
C PRO A 96 -10.08 13.28 61.68
N ARG A 97 -8.96 13.56 62.37
CA ARG A 97 -8.84 14.40 63.61
C ARG A 97 -7.39 14.39 64.16
N ALA A 98 -6.95 15.26 65.06
CA ALA A 98 -6.81 16.74 65.06
C ALA A 98 -6.21 17.19 66.42
N ALA A 99 -5.16 18.03 66.45
CA ALA A 99 -4.86 19.01 67.52
C ALA A 99 -3.59 19.85 67.20
N ASN A 100 -3.62 21.12 67.60
CA ASN A 100 -2.60 22.19 67.47
C ASN A 100 -2.07 22.53 68.90
N PRO A 101 -1.31 23.61 69.23
CA PRO A 101 -0.73 24.70 68.40
C PRO A 101 0.73 25.13 68.73
N ALA A 102 1.36 25.90 67.82
CA ALA A 102 2.21 27.08 68.14
C ALA A 102 2.51 27.92 66.88
N SER A 103 2.62 29.23 67.02
CA SER A 103 2.88 30.23 65.95
C SER A 103 3.84 31.32 66.48
N PRO A 104 4.35 32.27 65.67
CA PRO A 104 4.91 32.16 64.32
C PRO A 104 6.25 32.92 64.15
N GLU A 105 7.15 32.50 63.25
CA GLU A 105 8.19 33.38 62.69
C GLU A 105 8.39 33.13 61.19
N ALA A 106 8.68 34.20 60.44
CA ALA A 106 8.86 34.18 58.98
C ALA A 106 10.35 34.07 58.60
N PRO A 107 10.72 33.28 57.58
CA PRO A 107 12.09 33.24 57.08
C PRO A 107 12.33 34.24 55.95
N SER A 108 13.37 35.05 56.15
CA SER A 108 14.01 35.88 55.13
C SER A 108 14.78 35.04 54.09
N ALA A 109 14.98 35.59 52.89
CA ALA A 109 16.01 35.12 51.97
C ALA A 109 17.40 35.19 52.64
N PRO A 110 18.28 34.19 52.46
CA PRO A 110 19.18 34.16 51.29
C PRO A 110 19.41 32.69 50.79
N LYS A 111 20.43 32.25 50.04
CA LYS A 111 21.74 32.81 49.61
C LYS A 111 22.27 32.10 48.35
N ARG A 112 23.19 32.72 47.60
CA ARG A 112 23.97 32.10 46.50
C ARG A 112 25.00 31.10 47.05
N THR A 113 24.91 29.81 46.71
CA THR A 113 26.06 28.86 46.68
C THR A 113 25.75 27.58 45.91
N THR A 114 25.87 27.61 44.58
CA THR A 114 26.03 26.40 43.75
C THR A 114 26.97 26.60 42.54
N LEU A 115 27.37 27.85 42.24
CA LEU A 115 28.45 28.19 41.32
C LEU A 115 29.83 28.00 41.99
N LYS A 116 30.19 26.74 42.30
CA LYS A 116 31.58 26.37 42.66
C LYS A 116 31.94 24.92 42.31
N LEU A 117 31.46 24.42 41.17
CA LEU A 117 31.85 23.13 40.59
C LEU A 117 32.28 23.21 39.10
N VAL A 118 32.25 24.41 38.49
CA VAL A 118 32.66 24.64 37.09
C VAL A 118 34.07 25.25 36.99
N SER A 119 34.61 25.79 38.08
CA SER A 119 35.89 26.54 38.09
C SER A 119 37.15 25.66 38.08
N ASP A 120 37.06 24.40 38.50
CA ASP A 120 38.26 23.55 38.74
C ASP A 120 38.48 22.50 37.65
N ALA A 121 37.61 22.43 36.63
CA ALA A 121 37.72 21.50 35.50
C ALA A 121 38.44 22.09 34.26
N LEU A 122 38.58 23.42 34.18
CA LEU A 122 39.23 24.11 33.05
C LEU A 122 40.75 24.31 33.23
N GLY A 123 41.31 23.75 34.31
CA GLY A 123 42.71 23.91 34.72
C GLY A 123 43.68 22.85 34.19
N GLY A 124 43.69 22.54 32.89
CA GLY A 124 44.84 21.82 32.29
C GLY A 124 44.54 20.77 31.21
N ALA A 125 44.33 21.20 29.97
CA ALA A 125 44.45 20.33 28.78
C ALA A 125 44.97 21.06 27.52
N ALA A 126 45.63 22.21 27.67
CA ALA A 126 46.22 22.95 26.55
C ALA A 126 47.55 22.33 26.08
N LYS A 127 47.49 21.28 25.24
CA LYS A 127 48.48 20.83 24.21
C LYS A 127 48.34 19.34 23.84
N ALA A 128 47.31 18.96 23.09
CA ALA A 128 47.28 17.68 22.34
C ALA A 128 46.21 17.64 21.22
N ALA A 129 46.02 18.73 20.47
CA ALA A 129 45.01 18.80 19.40
C ALA A 129 45.50 19.58 18.16
N GLN A 130 46.59 19.12 17.56
CA GLN A 130 46.95 19.48 16.18
C GLN A 130 47.12 18.19 15.38
N LYS A 131 46.52 18.14 14.17
CA LYS A 131 46.40 17.00 13.24
C LYS A 131 45.25 16.00 13.48
N LEU A 132 44.02 16.50 13.57
CA LEU A 132 42.86 15.89 12.89
C LEU A 132 42.03 17.05 12.28
N PRO A 133 41.60 16.99 11.01
CA PRO A 133 40.67 17.98 10.47
C PRO A 133 39.29 17.76 11.10
N GLY A 134 38.73 18.80 11.72
CA GLY A 134 37.39 18.75 12.31
C GLY A 134 36.30 18.60 11.24
N LEU A 135 35.16 18.01 11.61
CA LEU A 135 34.04 17.73 10.69
C LEU A 135 33.41 18.98 10.03
N ALA A 136 33.74 20.19 10.49
CA ALA A 136 33.40 21.45 9.80
C ALA A 136 33.94 21.52 8.35
N ALA A 137 34.93 20.69 7.98
CA ALA A 137 35.44 20.60 6.61
C ALA A 137 34.55 19.81 5.62
N LEU A 138 33.45 19.20 6.07
CA LEU A 138 32.48 18.47 5.22
C LEU A 138 31.24 19.33 4.84
N GLY A 139 31.35 20.65 4.96
CA GLY A 139 30.28 21.58 4.62
C GLY A 139 29.94 21.63 3.12
N ALA A 140 28.64 21.53 2.83
CA ALA A 140 27.96 22.07 1.65
C ALA A 140 28.51 21.70 0.25
N LYS A 141 28.18 20.49 -0.24
CA LYS A 141 27.88 20.22 -1.66
C LYS A 141 27.08 18.91 -1.80
N ILE A 142 26.15 18.89 -2.77
CA ILE A 142 25.20 17.80 -3.09
C ILE A 142 24.04 17.69 -2.09
N ALA A 143 22.85 18.10 -2.54
CA ALA A 143 21.58 17.96 -1.82
C ALA A 143 20.85 16.66 -2.19
N ALA A 144 19.93 16.21 -1.33
CA ALA A 144 19.01 15.11 -1.59
C ALA A 144 18.05 15.43 -2.77
N PRO A 145 17.34 14.41 -3.34
CA PRO A 145 16.34 14.64 -4.38
C PRO A 145 15.26 15.66 -3.98
N SER A 146 14.71 16.37 -4.96
CA SER A 146 13.51 17.18 -4.74
C SER A 146 12.36 16.28 -4.29
N ALA A 147 11.69 16.69 -3.20
CA ALA A 147 10.55 16.00 -2.63
C ALA A 147 9.30 16.03 -3.53
N ASP A 148 9.33 16.86 -4.57
CA ASP A 148 8.18 17.29 -5.35
C ASP A 148 8.18 16.70 -6.79
N SER A 149 9.17 15.85 -7.10
CA SER A 149 9.23 15.09 -8.35
C SER A 149 8.37 13.81 -8.29
N ASN A 150 8.03 13.22 -9.45
CA ASN A 150 7.30 11.96 -9.46
C ASN A 150 8.20 10.80 -8.93
N ALA A 151 7.59 9.66 -8.59
CA ALA A 151 8.30 8.55 -7.95
C ALA A 151 9.41 7.89 -8.83
N ALA A 152 9.41 8.12 -10.15
CA ALA A 152 10.47 7.64 -11.04
C ALA A 152 11.69 8.60 -11.00
N ASP A 153 11.44 9.91 -11.05
CA ASP A 153 12.49 10.94 -10.97
C ASP A 153 13.20 10.93 -9.61
N ALA A 154 12.43 10.82 -8.51
CA ALA A 154 12.98 10.70 -7.16
C ALA A 154 13.89 9.48 -6.99
N ARG A 155 13.61 8.39 -7.73
CA ARG A 155 14.43 7.19 -7.76
C ARG A 155 15.72 7.41 -8.55
N GLN A 156 15.64 7.96 -9.77
CA GLN A 156 16.82 8.26 -10.59
C GLN A 156 17.77 9.27 -9.90
N ALA A 157 17.20 10.27 -9.21
CA ALA A 157 17.95 11.23 -8.40
C ALA A 157 18.56 10.59 -7.14
N SER A 158 17.88 9.64 -6.50
CA SER A 158 18.46 8.86 -5.38
C SER A 158 19.62 7.99 -5.85
N GLU A 159 19.47 7.28 -6.97
CA GLU A 159 20.53 6.46 -7.57
C GLU A 159 21.76 7.34 -7.91
N ARG A 160 21.57 8.55 -8.47
CA ARG A 160 22.66 9.53 -8.67
C ARG A 160 23.30 10.02 -7.35
N PHE A 161 22.50 10.28 -6.31
CA PHE A 161 22.99 10.69 -4.99
C PHE A 161 23.88 9.62 -4.34
N PHE A 162 23.51 8.34 -4.44
CA PHE A 162 24.31 7.24 -3.91
C PHE A 162 25.58 6.97 -4.76
N ASN A 163 25.51 7.10 -6.09
CA ASN A 163 26.67 6.90 -6.97
C ASN A 163 27.80 7.92 -6.70
N LEU A 164 27.45 9.20 -6.52
CA LEU A 164 28.41 10.24 -6.13
C LEU A 164 29.03 9.98 -4.74
N LYS A 165 28.27 9.40 -3.81
CA LYS A 165 28.78 9.02 -2.48
C LYS A 165 29.68 7.78 -2.50
N ALA A 166 29.61 6.98 -3.57
CA ALA A 166 30.49 5.84 -3.81
C ALA A 166 31.80 6.23 -4.54
N GLY A 167 31.95 7.49 -4.98
CA GLY A 167 33.19 8.04 -5.53
C GLY A 167 33.25 8.16 -7.05
N PHE A 168 32.15 7.90 -7.77
CA PHE A 168 32.08 8.07 -9.22
C PHE A 168 31.60 9.49 -9.57
N GLY A 169 32.35 10.23 -10.39
CA GLY A 169 32.12 11.66 -10.67
C GLY A 169 31.00 11.92 -11.66
N ASP A 170 30.81 11.03 -12.64
CA ASP A 170 29.64 11.02 -13.51
C ASP A 170 29.20 9.59 -13.91
N GLN A 171 28.15 9.51 -14.73
CA GLN A 171 27.57 8.23 -15.18
C GLN A 171 28.49 7.47 -16.17
N ARG A 172 29.36 8.20 -16.88
CA ARG A 172 30.26 7.65 -17.89
C ARG A 172 31.52 7.06 -17.27
N GLU A 173 32.05 7.64 -16.19
CA GLU A 173 33.08 6.99 -15.37
C GLU A 173 32.57 5.67 -14.77
N LEU A 174 31.29 5.59 -14.43
CA LEU A 174 30.66 4.34 -13.97
C LEU A 174 30.47 3.35 -15.13
N GLU A 175 30.04 3.79 -16.31
CA GLU A 175 29.92 2.93 -17.50
C GLU A 175 31.32 2.42 -17.95
N GLU A 176 32.36 3.26 -17.96
CA GLU A 176 33.74 2.86 -18.27
C GLU A 176 34.36 1.96 -17.16
N ALA A 177 33.96 2.13 -15.90
CA ALA A 177 34.36 1.23 -14.80
C ALA A 177 33.59 -0.11 -14.81
N ILE A 178 32.31 -0.10 -15.19
CA ILE A 178 31.51 -1.31 -15.39
C ILE A 178 32.04 -2.08 -16.60
N ASP A 179 32.30 -1.44 -17.75
CA ASP A 179 32.93 -2.06 -18.91
C ASP A 179 34.32 -2.63 -18.56
N ALA A 180 35.11 -1.94 -17.73
CA ALA A 180 36.39 -2.45 -17.24
C ALA A 180 36.26 -3.65 -16.28
N VAL A 181 35.18 -3.72 -15.49
CA VAL A 181 34.88 -4.86 -14.60
C VAL A 181 34.27 -6.03 -15.38
N GLU A 182 33.36 -5.80 -16.32
CA GLU A 182 32.76 -6.82 -17.18
C GLU A 182 33.78 -7.40 -18.17
N ALA A 183 34.75 -6.61 -18.64
CA ALA A 183 35.90 -7.10 -19.40
C ALA A 183 36.88 -7.92 -18.53
N ALA A 184 36.99 -7.64 -17.23
CA ALA A 184 37.86 -8.35 -16.30
C ALA A 184 37.22 -9.62 -15.70
N ASP A 185 35.91 -9.65 -15.53
CA ASP A 185 35.16 -10.69 -14.81
C ASP A 185 34.28 -11.55 -15.74
N SER A 186 34.84 -11.88 -16.91
CA SER A 186 34.23 -12.78 -17.91
C SER A 186 34.27 -14.27 -17.50
N ALA A 187 34.06 -14.54 -16.20
CA ALA A 187 33.87 -15.86 -15.61
C ALA A 187 32.62 -15.84 -14.70
N PRO A 188 31.61 -16.71 -14.93
CA PRO A 188 30.31 -16.57 -14.27
C PRO A 188 30.35 -16.94 -12.78
N LEU A 189 30.39 -15.93 -11.91
CA LEU A 189 30.14 -16.07 -10.47
C LEU A 189 28.72 -16.59 -10.22
N ARG A 190 28.59 -17.53 -9.27
CA ARG A 190 27.32 -18.20 -8.95
C ARG A 190 26.78 -17.67 -7.63
N PRO A 191 25.46 -17.45 -7.47
CA PRO A 191 24.86 -17.02 -6.20
C PRO A 191 24.99 -17.99 -5.01
N SER A 192 25.73 -19.09 -5.14
CA SER A 192 25.95 -20.07 -4.07
C SER A 192 26.79 -19.55 -2.89
N ASP A 193 27.57 -18.49 -3.10
CA ASP A 193 28.72 -18.20 -2.25
C ASP A 193 28.36 -17.28 -1.06
N PHE A 194 27.16 -16.67 -1.09
CA PHE A 194 26.60 -15.86 0.01
C PHE A 194 26.24 -16.66 1.28
N PHE A 195 26.31 -17.99 1.27
CA PHE A 195 25.92 -18.82 2.42
C PHE A 195 27.05 -19.15 3.41
N THR A 196 28.29 -18.66 3.20
CA THR A 196 29.45 -19.08 4.01
C THR A 196 30.24 -17.98 4.75
N GLU A 197 30.14 -16.69 4.40
CA GLU A 197 31.04 -15.66 4.95
C GLU A 197 30.49 -14.75 6.07
N ALA A 198 29.27 -15.00 6.59
CA ALA A 198 28.70 -14.21 7.68
C ALA A 198 29.22 -14.57 9.11
N ALA A 199 30.35 -15.26 9.25
CA ALA A 199 30.76 -15.89 10.51
C ALA A 199 32.26 -15.82 10.90
N ALA A 200 33.09 -15.02 10.21
CA ALA A 200 34.54 -14.97 10.43
C ALA A 200 35.08 -13.56 10.77
N GLY A 201 34.62 -12.95 11.87
CA GLY A 201 34.90 -11.53 12.15
C GLY A 201 35.04 -11.06 13.61
N ALA A 202 35.16 -11.95 14.61
CA ALA A 202 35.42 -11.50 15.99
C ALA A 202 36.12 -12.57 16.87
N ARG A 203 37.41 -12.36 17.20
CA ARG A 203 38.11 -13.07 18.29
C ARG A 203 38.22 -12.14 19.50
N GLY A 204 37.38 -12.32 20.52
CA GLY A 204 37.36 -11.40 21.66
C GLY A 204 36.56 -11.84 22.90
N ARG A 205 37.06 -12.85 23.62
CA ARG A 205 36.82 -13.14 25.06
C ARG A 205 35.37 -13.17 25.61
N GLY A 206 34.88 -14.39 25.83
CA GLY A 206 34.37 -14.78 27.16
C GLY A 206 32.91 -14.48 27.54
N ALA A 207 31.97 -15.29 27.06
CA ALA A 207 30.67 -15.51 27.71
C ALA A 207 30.20 -16.96 27.53
N VAL A 208 29.48 -17.51 28.51
CA VAL A 208 29.18 -18.95 28.61
C VAL A 208 28.12 -19.39 27.59
N SER A 209 28.43 -20.41 26.78
CA SER A 209 27.53 -20.95 25.77
C SER A 209 26.44 -21.86 26.35
N LYS A 210 25.17 -21.47 26.24
CA LYS A 210 24.07 -22.43 26.07
C LYS A 210 23.98 -22.80 24.60
N GLY A 211 23.81 -24.09 24.30
CA GLY A 211 24.08 -24.64 22.96
C GLY A 211 23.21 -24.07 21.85
N ARG A 212 23.84 -23.46 20.83
CA ARG A 212 23.27 -23.37 19.48
C ARG A 212 23.40 -24.74 18.81
N GLU A 213 22.31 -25.28 18.28
CA GLU A 213 22.40 -26.39 17.31
C GLU A 213 23.26 -25.94 16.12
N LYS A 214 24.18 -26.82 15.68
CA LYS A 214 24.92 -26.59 14.44
C LYS A 214 23.93 -26.69 13.28
N SER A 215 23.92 -25.70 12.39
CA SER A 215 23.12 -25.74 11.16
C SER A 215 23.46 -27.00 10.37
N ARG A 216 22.48 -27.90 10.23
CA ARG A 216 22.58 -29.00 9.27
C ARG A 216 22.64 -28.41 7.86
N PRO A 217 23.44 -28.98 6.94
CA PRO A 217 23.35 -28.62 5.53
C PRO A 217 21.92 -28.90 5.04
N THR A 218 21.37 -27.99 4.23
CA THR A 218 20.01 -28.11 3.72
C THR A 218 19.84 -29.41 2.93
N PRO A 219 18.83 -30.26 3.21
CA PRO A 219 18.68 -31.52 2.49
C PRO A 219 18.35 -31.26 1.02
N ARG A 220 19.15 -31.85 0.11
CA ARG A 220 18.89 -31.80 -1.34
C ARG A 220 18.06 -33.00 -1.77
N TYR A 221 16.83 -32.74 -2.20
CA TYR A 221 15.93 -33.79 -2.69
C TYR A 221 16.17 -34.08 -4.18
N SER A 222 16.14 -35.36 -4.56
CA SER A 222 16.36 -35.80 -5.94
C SER A 222 15.14 -35.53 -6.82
N ALA A 223 15.31 -34.77 -7.90
CA ALA A 223 14.28 -34.52 -8.90
C ALA A 223 14.70 -35.11 -10.26
N ARG A 224 13.75 -35.38 -11.16
CA ARG A 224 14.07 -35.49 -12.59
C ARG A 224 14.55 -34.13 -13.12
N ARG A 225 15.08 -34.15 -14.34
CA ARG A 225 15.37 -32.95 -15.14
C ARG A 225 14.32 -32.82 -16.23
N VAL A 226 13.74 -31.62 -16.33
CA VAL A 226 12.88 -31.17 -17.44
C VAL A 226 13.60 -30.03 -18.17
N LYS A 227 13.26 -29.78 -19.44
CA LYS A 227 13.97 -28.81 -20.29
C LYS A 227 13.03 -27.80 -20.92
N PHE A 228 13.50 -26.57 -21.03
CA PHE A 228 12.81 -25.50 -21.74
C PHE A 228 13.84 -24.52 -22.31
N ASN A 229 13.73 -24.20 -23.61
CA ASN A 229 14.59 -23.28 -24.37
C ASN A 229 16.08 -23.33 -23.97
N GLY A 230 16.68 -24.52 -24.02
CA GLY A 230 18.09 -24.77 -23.69
C GLY A 230 18.44 -24.85 -22.20
N LYS A 231 17.56 -24.39 -21.30
CA LYS A 231 17.72 -24.49 -19.84
C LYS A 231 17.26 -25.85 -19.29
N THR A 232 17.64 -26.14 -18.05
CA THR A 232 17.32 -27.43 -17.38
C THR A 232 16.86 -27.20 -15.95
N PHE A 233 15.61 -27.57 -15.67
CA PHE A 233 14.94 -27.34 -14.39
C PHE A 233 14.75 -28.67 -13.64
N PRO A 234 14.65 -28.65 -12.30
CA PRO A 234 14.18 -29.81 -11.56
C PRO A 234 12.68 -30.01 -11.79
N SER A 235 12.21 -31.24 -11.99
CA SER A 235 10.77 -31.54 -12.09
C SER A 235 9.98 -31.14 -10.85
N VAL A 236 10.62 -31.19 -9.68
CA VAL A 236 10.06 -30.85 -8.37
C VAL A 236 11.08 -30.04 -7.57
N GLY A 237 10.64 -28.98 -6.91
CA GLY A 237 11.47 -28.10 -6.09
C GLY A 237 10.76 -27.74 -4.79
N PHE A 238 11.54 -27.56 -3.71
CA PHE A 238 11.04 -27.33 -2.36
C PHE A 238 11.74 -26.15 -1.69
N ARG A 239 11.01 -25.40 -0.87
CA ARG A 239 11.61 -24.50 0.13
C ARG A 239 11.78 -25.24 1.46
N PRO A 240 12.91 -25.09 2.18
CA PRO A 240 14.06 -24.23 1.90
C PRO A 240 15.21 -24.90 1.10
N ASP A 241 15.04 -26.11 0.54
CA ASP A 241 16.11 -26.88 -0.18
C ASP A 241 16.92 -26.02 -1.16
N ARG A 242 16.22 -25.31 -2.05
CA ARG A 242 16.83 -24.40 -3.04
C ARG A 242 15.95 -23.16 -3.25
N PRO A 243 16.49 -22.05 -3.78
CA PRO A 243 15.64 -20.93 -4.21
C PRO A 243 14.66 -21.38 -5.29
N LEU A 244 13.38 -21.07 -5.11
CA LEU A 244 12.36 -21.40 -6.12
C LEU A 244 12.10 -20.22 -7.05
N GLN A 245 12.32 -18.99 -6.56
CA GLN A 245 12.26 -17.80 -7.41
C GLN A 245 13.30 -17.84 -8.55
N ASP A 246 14.51 -18.36 -8.32
CA ASP A 246 15.58 -18.36 -9.33
C ASP A 246 15.20 -19.22 -10.56
N HIS A 247 14.57 -20.37 -10.35
CA HIS A 247 14.08 -21.23 -11.43
C HIS A 247 12.88 -20.61 -12.17
N LEU A 248 12.05 -19.82 -11.50
CA LEU A 248 10.98 -19.06 -12.16
C LEU A 248 11.55 -17.92 -13.00
N ILE A 249 12.55 -17.19 -12.49
CA ILE A 249 13.27 -16.15 -13.22
C ILE A 249 13.97 -16.74 -14.45
N GLU A 250 14.67 -17.87 -14.30
CA GLU A 250 15.31 -18.58 -15.41
C GLU A 250 14.29 -19.04 -16.48
N ALA A 251 13.10 -19.47 -16.09
CA ALA A 251 12.02 -19.82 -17.03
C ALA A 251 11.46 -18.57 -17.75
N ILE A 252 11.28 -17.45 -17.05
CA ILE A 252 10.83 -16.17 -17.65
C ILE A 252 11.88 -15.61 -18.60
N ASP A 253 13.17 -15.67 -18.24
CA ASP A 253 14.26 -15.20 -19.09
C ASP A 253 14.54 -16.13 -20.29
N ALA A 254 14.17 -17.40 -20.20
CA ALA A 254 14.23 -18.35 -21.31
C ALA A 254 13.03 -18.30 -22.26
N ALA A 255 11.92 -17.67 -21.87
CA ALA A 255 10.73 -17.55 -22.72
C ALA A 255 10.97 -16.63 -23.93
N GLU A 256 10.49 -17.08 -25.10
CA GLU A 256 10.72 -16.45 -26.41
C GLU A 256 9.45 -15.79 -26.99
N THR A 257 8.25 -16.24 -26.63
CA THR A 257 6.99 -15.81 -27.26
C THR A 257 5.91 -15.41 -26.27
N SER A 258 5.72 -16.15 -25.16
CA SER A 258 4.72 -15.80 -24.15
C SER A 258 5.03 -16.26 -22.72
N VAL A 259 4.56 -15.48 -21.75
CA VAL A 259 4.49 -15.84 -20.34
C VAL A 259 3.09 -15.55 -19.82
N THR A 260 2.34 -16.58 -19.45
CA THR A 260 1.03 -16.43 -18.80
C THR A 260 1.12 -16.97 -17.37
N LEU A 261 0.77 -16.14 -16.39
CA LEU A 261 0.73 -16.49 -14.96
C LEU A 261 -0.70 -16.39 -14.43
N ALA A 262 -1.14 -17.36 -13.63
CA ALA A 262 -2.36 -17.25 -12.82
C ALA A 262 -2.02 -17.54 -11.35
N VAL A 263 -1.99 -16.47 -10.55
CA VAL A 263 -1.39 -16.47 -9.20
C VAL A 263 -2.24 -15.71 -8.19
N TYR A 264 -2.49 -16.33 -7.04
CA TYR A 264 -3.20 -15.69 -5.92
C TYR A 264 -2.48 -14.44 -5.39
N GLU A 265 -1.16 -14.55 -5.14
CA GLU A 265 -0.33 -13.47 -4.62
C GLU A 265 0.88 -13.20 -5.52
N PHE A 266 1.05 -11.92 -5.91
CA PHE A 266 2.20 -11.42 -6.66
C PHE A 266 2.84 -10.24 -5.90
N LYS A 267 3.91 -10.50 -5.14
CA LYS A 267 4.68 -9.56 -4.29
C LYS A 267 6.17 -9.93 -4.30
N ASN A 268 6.71 -10.33 -5.46
CA ASN A 268 8.12 -10.67 -5.67
C ASN A 268 8.72 -9.73 -6.72
N ARG A 269 9.69 -8.91 -6.29
CA ARG A 269 10.30 -7.86 -7.10
C ARG A 269 11.25 -8.41 -8.17
N ASP A 270 11.92 -9.52 -7.89
CA ASP A 270 12.88 -10.14 -8.80
C ASP A 270 12.15 -10.80 -9.98
N VAL A 271 11.03 -11.46 -9.70
CA VAL A 271 10.10 -11.99 -10.72
C VAL A 271 9.49 -10.85 -11.56
N LEU A 272 9.06 -9.74 -10.94
CA LEU A 272 8.61 -8.55 -11.70
C LEU A 272 9.69 -8.03 -12.66
N ASN A 273 10.94 -7.94 -12.20
CA ASN A 273 12.05 -7.49 -13.05
C ASN A 273 12.33 -8.49 -14.19
N ALA A 274 12.16 -9.80 -13.98
CA ALA A 274 12.23 -10.79 -15.04
C ALA A 274 11.09 -10.64 -16.07
N LEU A 275 9.85 -10.38 -15.62
CA LEU A 275 8.70 -10.13 -16.51
C LEU A 275 8.90 -8.87 -17.38
N ARG A 276 9.51 -7.82 -16.83
CA ARG A 276 9.93 -6.64 -17.60
C ARG A 276 10.96 -7.00 -18.68
N ARG A 277 12.04 -7.72 -18.31
CA ARG A 277 13.01 -8.22 -19.30
C ARG A 277 12.34 -9.07 -20.39
N ALA A 278 11.35 -9.89 -20.06
CA ALA A 278 10.61 -10.66 -21.05
C ALA A 278 9.81 -9.75 -22.01
N ARG A 279 9.00 -8.82 -21.47
CA ARG A 279 8.30 -7.79 -22.26
C ARG A 279 9.25 -7.03 -23.18
N ASP A 280 10.41 -6.60 -22.67
CA ASP A 280 11.38 -5.79 -23.40
C ASP A 280 12.07 -6.58 -24.54
N ARG A 281 12.08 -7.93 -24.45
CA ARG A 281 12.46 -8.84 -25.56
C ARG A 281 11.32 -9.11 -26.55
N GLY A 282 10.13 -8.51 -26.36
CA GLY A 282 8.94 -8.71 -27.20
C GLY A 282 8.07 -9.91 -26.79
N VAL A 283 8.32 -10.54 -25.64
CA VAL A 283 7.54 -11.67 -25.13
C VAL A 283 6.19 -11.17 -24.61
N ALA A 284 5.08 -11.79 -25.02
CA ALA A 284 3.74 -11.40 -24.54
C ALA A 284 3.53 -11.83 -23.09
N VAL A 285 3.35 -10.89 -22.16
CA VAL A 285 3.22 -11.18 -20.72
C VAL A 285 1.79 -10.92 -20.22
N LYS A 286 1.15 -11.97 -19.69
CA LYS A 286 -0.19 -11.95 -19.10
C LYS A 286 -0.17 -12.41 -17.65
N VAL A 287 -0.83 -11.67 -16.77
CA VAL A 287 -0.90 -11.98 -15.32
C VAL A 287 -2.36 -11.91 -14.85
N LEU A 288 -2.90 -13.06 -14.47
CA LEU A 288 -4.21 -13.21 -13.85
C LEU A 288 -4.04 -13.27 -12.33
N VAL A 289 -4.77 -12.42 -11.61
CA VAL A 289 -4.69 -12.29 -10.15
C VAL A 289 -6.05 -12.38 -9.47
N ASP A 290 -6.05 -12.75 -8.19
CA ASP A 290 -7.27 -12.80 -7.39
C ASP A 290 -7.76 -11.41 -6.96
N PHE A 291 -9.07 -11.20 -7.02
CA PHE A 291 -9.75 -9.96 -6.62
C PHE A 291 -9.36 -9.50 -5.21
N SER A 292 -9.26 -10.41 -4.23
CA SER A 292 -8.92 -10.04 -2.85
C SER A 292 -7.45 -9.68 -2.65
N ASN A 293 -6.58 -9.95 -3.62
CA ASN A 293 -5.19 -9.49 -3.63
C ASN A 293 -4.94 -8.26 -4.51
N ALA A 294 -5.75 -8.06 -5.55
CA ALA A 294 -5.81 -6.80 -6.29
C ALA A 294 -6.36 -5.67 -5.40
N PHE A 295 -7.47 -5.94 -4.69
CA PHE A 295 -8.22 -4.98 -3.88
C PHE A 295 -8.42 -5.50 -2.44
N PRO A 296 -7.33 -5.65 -1.65
CA PRO A 296 -7.39 -6.18 -0.31
C PRO A 296 -8.06 -5.19 0.67
N PHE A 297 -8.98 -5.70 1.48
CA PHE A 297 -9.74 -4.94 2.48
C PHE A 297 -9.51 -5.47 3.90
N LYS A 298 -9.54 -4.58 4.90
CA LYS A 298 -9.52 -4.97 6.32
C LYS A 298 -10.79 -5.76 6.64
N ARG A 299 -10.65 -6.90 7.32
CA ARG A 299 -11.78 -7.63 7.90
C ARG A 299 -12.17 -7.01 9.24
N GLU A 300 -13.44 -6.98 9.57
CA GLU A 300 -13.95 -6.43 10.84
C GLU A 300 -13.31 -7.07 12.08
N ASP A 301 -12.97 -8.36 11.99
CA ASP A 301 -12.35 -9.18 13.04
C ASP A 301 -10.80 -9.09 13.12
N SER A 302 -10.17 -8.21 12.33
CA SER A 302 -8.72 -8.21 12.12
C SER A 302 -8.11 -6.82 12.25
N ASP A 303 -7.29 -6.58 13.28
CA ASP A 303 -6.49 -5.35 13.41
C ASP A 303 -5.46 -5.14 12.27
N TYR A 304 -5.11 -6.21 11.56
CA TYR A 304 -4.20 -6.16 10.42
C TYR A 304 -4.89 -5.56 9.18
N TRP A 305 -4.33 -4.45 8.67
CA TRP A 305 -4.68 -3.90 7.36
C TRP A 305 -3.85 -4.58 6.26
N PRO A 306 -4.46 -5.32 5.31
CA PRO A 306 -3.71 -6.00 4.27
C PRO A 306 -3.12 -5.01 3.25
N GLN A 307 -1.85 -5.20 2.90
CA GLN A 307 -1.16 -4.31 1.97
C GLN A 307 -1.41 -4.70 0.51
N ARG A 308 -1.91 -3.74 -0.28
CA ARG A 308 -1.90 -3.79 -1.76
C ARG A 308 -0.47 -4.04 -2.26
N SER A 309 -0.34 -4.91 -3.26
CA SER A 309 0.94 -5.22 -3.88
C SER A 309 1.44 -4.06 -4.74
N LEU A 310 2.63 -3.53 -4.43
CA LEU A 310 3.30 -2.52 -5.25
C LEU A 310 3.80 -3.13 -6.57
N GLU A 311 4.16 -4.41 -6.56
CA GLU A 311 4.61 -5.14 -7.75
C GLU A 311 3.47 -5.30 -8.77
N LEU A 312 2.27 -5.69 -8.31
CA LEU A 312 1.08 -5.84 -9.16
C LEU A 312 0.61 -4.50 -9.71
N GLN A 313 0.51 -3.48 -8.86
CA GLN A 313 0.10 -2.13 -9.26
C GLN A 313 1.11 -1.45 -10.20
N SER A 314 2.36 -1.91 -10.26
CA SER A 314 3.34 -1.46 -11.26
C SER A 314 3.03 -2.03 -12.63
N LEU A 315 2.63 -3.32 -12.71
CA LEU A 315 2.29 -3.98 -13.98
C LEU A 315 1.08 -3.32 -14.67
N THR A 316 0.11 -2.81 -13.89
CA THR A 316 -1.09 -2.15 -14.44
C THR A 316 -0.81 -0.76 -15.01
N MET A 317 0.29 -0.11 -14.59
CA MET A 317 0.71 1.21 -15.07
C MET A 317 1.70 1.14 -16.25
N GLU A 318 2.30 -0.02 -16.49
CA GLU A 318 3.30 -0.23 -17.53
C GLU A 318 2.67 -0.77 -18.82
N ARG A 319 2.95 -0.11 -19.95
CA ARG A 319 2.57 -0.64 -21.27
C ARG A 319 3.19 -2.03 -21.50
N GLY A 320 2.49 -2.88 -22.25
CA GLY A 320 2.96 -4.21 -22.66
C GLY A 320 2.66 -5.36 -21.69
N PHE A 321 1.97 -5.11 -20.57
CA PHE A 321 1.43 -6.15 -19.70
C PHE A 321 -0.09 -6.27 -19.83
N GLU A 322 -0.61 -7.49 -19.86
CA GLU A 322 -2.04 -7.77 -19.73
C GLU A 322 -2.34 -8.24 -18.30
N VAL A 323 -2.88 -7.35 -17.45
CA VAL A 323 -3.27 -7.69 -16.07
C VAL A 323 -4.79 -7.82 -15.99
N LYS A 324 -5.25 -9.02 -15.63
CA LYS A 324 -6.68 -9.32 -15.45
C LYS A 324 -6.96 -9.86 -14.05
N VAL A 325 -8.15 -9.56 -13.54
CA VAL A 325 -8.60 -9.93 -12.19
C VAL A 325 -9.68 -10.99 -12.31
N VAL A 326 -9.60 -12.02 -11.47
CA VAL A 326 -10.59 -13.10 -11.31
C VAL A 326 -11.11 -13.07 -9.88
N ARG A 327 -12.39 -13.39 -9.69
CA ARG A 327 -12.98 -13.68 -8.38
C ARG A 327 -13.58 -15.08 -8.37
N GLY A 328 -13.44 -15.81 -7.26
CA GLY A 328 -14.10 -17.13 -7.12
C GLY A 328 -15.60 -17.01 -6.86
N LEU A 329 -16.26 -18.16 -6.82
CA LEU A 329 -17.72 -18.28 -6.73
C LEU A 329 -18.25 -18.15 -5.30
N TRP A 330 -19.50 -17.72 -5.20
CA TRP A 330 -20.24 -17.52 -3.95
C TRP A 330 -19.47 -16.69 -2.91
N ARG A 331 -19.95 -16.71 -1.65
CA ARG A 331 -19.60 -15.74 -0.61
C ARG A 331 -18.08 -15.58 -0.40
N TYR A 332 -17.34 -16.68 -0.42
CA TYR A 332 -15.93 -16.74 0.00
C TYR A 332 -14.95 -17.18 -1.11
N GLY A 333 -15.40 -17.28 -2.37
CA GLY A 333 -14.57 -17.80 -3.45
C GLY A 333 -13.40 -16.89 -3.84
N ILE A 334 -12.26 -17.52 -4.12
CA ILE A 334 -11.02 -16.88 -4.59
C ILE A 334 -10.40 -17.65 -5.77
N MET A 335 -9.61 -16.96 -6.59
CA MET A 335 -8.70 -17.57 -7.56
C MET A 335 -7.39 -17.94 -6.84
N HIS A 336 -7.29 -19.17 -6.33
CA HIS A 336 -6.20 -19.58 -5.45
C HIS A 336 -5.08 -20.37 -6.16
N ASN A 337 -5.07 -20.38 -7.50
CA ASN A 337 -3.99 -21.00 -8.28
C ASN A 337 -2.60 -20.39 -8.02
N LYS A 338 -1.58 -21.18 -8.35
CA LYS A 338 -0.17 -20.77 -8.51
C LYS A 338 0.39 -21.52 -9.72
N VAL A 339 -0.03 -21.11 -10.92
CA VAL A 339 0.32 -21.79 -12.17
C VAL A 339 0.88 -20.82 -13.20
N GLY A 340 1.74 -21.33 -14.08
CA GLY A 340 2.27 -20.57 -15.21
C GLY A 340 2.52 -21.45 -16.43
N VAL A 341 2.47 -20.82 -17.60
CA VAL A 341 2.79 -21.42 -18.91
C VAL A 341 3.72 -20.47 -19.66
N PHE A 342 4.76 -21.04 -20.27
CA PHE A 342 5.78 -20.34 -21.05
C PHE A 342 5.81 -20.93 -22.47
N ASP A 343 5.68 -20.08 -23.47
CA ASP A 343 5.65 -20.38 -24.92
C ASP A 343 4.68 -21.51 -25.35
N GLY A 344 3.70 -21.86 -24.49
CA GLY A 344 2.83 -23.03 -24.67
C GLY A 344 3.53 -24.39 -24.58
N LYS A 345 4.80 -24.44 -24.15
CA LYS A 345 5.66 -25.65 -24.18
C LYS A 345 6.18 -26.07 -22.80
N PHE A 346 6.16 -25.17 -21.83
CA PHE A 346 6.64 -25.41 -20.47
C PHE A 346 5.68 -24.78 -19.47
N GLY A 347 5.62 -25.30 -18.26
CA GLY A 347 4.77 -24.74 -17.22
C GLY A 347 5.15 -25.14 -15.81
N PHE A 348 4.51 -24.49 -14.85
CA PHE A 348 4.63 -24.83 -13.44
C PHE A 348 3.28 -24.88 -12.72
N PHE A 349 3.24 -25.65 -11.63
CA PHE A 349 2.15 -25.67 -10.65
C PHE A 349 2.65 -26.06 -9.26
N GLY A 350 1.90 -25.74 -8.22
CA GLY A 350 2.19 -26.17 -6.86
C GLY A 350 1.56 -25.27 -5.81
N SER A 351 2.22 -25.21 -4.64
CA SER A 351 1.80 -24.37 -3.51
C SER A 351 2.50 -23.01 -3.46
N TYR A 352 3.55 -22.81 -4.25
CA TYR A 352 4.46 -21.67 -4.18
C TYR A 352 3.82 -20.34 -4.62
N ASN A 353 3.61 -19.41 -3.69
CA ASN A 353 3.12 -18.07 -4.02
C ASN A 353 4.27 -17.16 -4.49
N LEU A 354 4.03 -16.22 -5.42
CA LEU A 354 5.06 -15.33 -5.93
C LEU A 354 5.33 -14.16 -4.97
N THR A 355 5.84 -14.44 -3.77
CA THR A 355 6.11 -13.43 -2.73
C THR A 355 7.48 -13.61 -2.08
N ARG A 356 8.02 -12.54 -1.48
CA ARG A 356 9.25 -12.62 -0.67
C ARG A 356 9.12 -13.54 0.56
N TYR A 357 7.92 -13.66 1.14
CA TYR A 357 7.69 -14.55 2.30
C TYR A 357 7.63 -16.03 1.92
N ALA A 358 7.05 -16.35 0.76
CA ALA A 358 7.08 -17.70 0.19
C ALA A 358 8.52 -18.21 0.01
N GLU A 359 9.39 -17.37 -0.56
CA GLU A 359 10.81 -17.68 -0.71
C GLU A 359 11.50 -17.83 0.67
N HIS A 360 11.51 -16.81 1.54
CA HIS A 360 12.38 -16.88 2.73
C HIS A 360 11.77 -17.53 3.99
N ASN A 361 10.46 -17.64 4.09
CA ASN A 361 9.77 -17.95 5.36
C ASN A 361 8.76 -19.11 5.29
N HIS A 362 8.46 -19.69 4.12
CA HIS A 362 7.51 -20.81 4.02
C HIS A 362 8.18 -22.16 3.70
N PHE A 363 7.57 -23.27 4.12
CA PHE A 363 7.72 -24.56 3.43
C PHE A 363 6.68 -24.63 2.32
N GLU A 364 7.13 -24.71 1.07
CA GLU A 364 6.31 -24.77 -0.14
C GLU A 364 6.98 -25.66 -1.19
N ASN A 365 6.24 -25.94 -2.26
CA ASN A 365 6.73 -26.70 -3.41
C ASN A 365 6.26 -26.10 -4.75
N ILE A 366 7.10 -26.31 -5.77
CA ILE A 366 6.82 -26.03 -7.18
C ILE A 366 7.16 -27.27 -8.02
N ASN A 367 6.40 -27.49 -9.08
CA ASN A 367 6.57 -28.60 -10.00
C ASN A 367 6.67 -28.03 -11.40
N PHE A 368 7.72 -28.40 -12.14
CA PHE A 368 7.97 -27.93 -13.50
C PHE A 368 7.74 -29.07 -14.50
N VAL A 369 7.07 -28.76 -15.61
CA VAL A 369 6.66 -29.75 -16.62
C VAL A 369 6.90 -29.26 -18.04
N ASP A 370 7.46 -30.16 -18.85
CA ASP A 370 7.72 -30.05 -20.29
C ASP A 370 6.92 -31.06 -21.12
N ASP A 371 5.99 -31.82 -20.50
CA ASP A 371 5.10 -32.74 -21.21
C ASP A 371 3.87 -32.01 -21.76
N GLU A 372 3.62 -32.15 -23.07
CA GLU A 372 2.55 -31.46 -23.81
C GLU A 372 1.17 -31.60 -23.15
N ARG A 373 0.93 -32.74 -22.48
CA ARG A 373 -0.37 -33.07 -21.89
C ARG A 373 -0.62 -32.26 -20.62
N ARG A 374 0.35 -32.17 -19.70
CA ARG A 374 0.24 -31.29 -18.51
C ARG A 374 0.33 -29.83 -18.87
N VAL A 375 1.19 -29.44 -19.82
CA VAL A 375 1.29 -28.05 -20.29
C VAL A 375 -0.03 -27.61 -20.96
N GLY A 376 -0.64 -28.46 -21.78
CA GLY A 376 -1.97 -28.23 -22.36
C GLY A 376 -3.08 -28.11 -21.31
N ALA A 377 -3.01 -28.88 -20.22
CA ALA A 377 -3.94 -28.74 -19.09
C ALA A 377 -3.78 -27.40 -18.35
N LEU A 378 -2.54 -26.95 -18.13
CA LEU A 378 -2.24 -25.64 -17.54
C LEU A 378 -2.72 -24.49 -18.44
N ALA A 379 -2.49 -24.59 -19.75
CA ALA A 379 -2.98 -23.62 -20.73
C ALA A 379 -4.52 -23.59 -20.77
N ALA A 380 -5.18 -24.74 -20.70
CA ALA A 380 -6.64 -24.83 -20.68
C ALA A 380 -7.27 -24.19 -19.43
N VAL A 381 -6.69 -24.39 -18.23
CA VAL A 381 -7.20 -23.72 -17.01
C VAL A 381 -6.90 -22.22 -17.04
N GLN A 382 -5.78 -21.78 -17.61
CA GLN A 382 -5.51 -20.35 -17.80
C GLN A 382 -6.49 -19.69 -18.78
N ALA A 383 -6.80 -20.33 -19.91
CA ALA A 383 -7.81 -19.84 -20.85
C ALA A 383 -9.22 -19.80 -20.22
N HIS A 384 -9.56 -20.79 -19.38
CA HIS A 384 -10.79 -20.76 -18.60
C HIS A 384 -10.82 -19.59 -17.61
N LEU A 385 -9.76 -19.41 -16.81
CA LEU A 385 -9.64 -18.28 -15.89
C LEU A 385 -9.71 -16.93 -16.60
N GLU A 386 -9.12 -16.83 -17.79
CA GLU A 386 -9.20 -15.63 -18.62
C GLU A 386 -10.65 -15.33 -19.05
N SER A 387 -11.43 -16.35 -19.42
CA SER A 387 -12.83 -16.20 -19.83
C SER A 387 -13.78 -15.72 -18.70
N VAL A 388 -13.36 -15.84 -17.44
CA VAL A 388 -14.08 -15.38 -16.24
C VAL A 388 -13.36 -14.22 -15.53
N SER A 389 -12.45 -13.55 -16.23
CA SER A 389 -11.66 -12.43 -15.74
C SER A 389 -12.03 -11.12 -16.44
N VAL A 390 -11.75 -10.00 -15.78
CA VAL A 390 -11.90 -8.65 -16.35
C VAL A 390 -10.61 -7.85 -16.23
N PRO A 391 -10.41 -6.79 -17.05
CA PRO A 391 -9.31 -5.85 -16.89
C PRO A 391 -9.25 -5.28 -15.46
N PHE A 392 -8.04 -4.98 -14.98
CA PHE A 392 -7.82 -4.52 -13.61
C PHE A 392 -8.71 -3.32 -13.21
N ASP A 393 -8.84 -2.33 -14.09
CA ASP A 393 -9.60 -1.09 -13.80
C ASP A 393 -11.13 -1.30 -13.77
N GLU A 394 -11.64 -2.37 -14.39
CA GLU A 394 -13.07 -2.70 -14.40
C GLU A 394 -13.48 -3.57 -13.20
N ALA A 395 -12.52 -4.25 -12.57
CA ALA A 395 -12.77 -5.30 -11.59
C ALA A 395 -13.53 -4.85 -10.34
N LEU A 396 -13.35 -3.58 -9.91
CA LEU A 396 -14.02 -3.00 -8.75
C LEU A 396 -15.52 -2.74 -8.95
N THR A 397 -15.93 -2.45 -10.19
CA THR A 397 -17.34 -2.20 -10.53
C THR A 397 -18.01 -3.40 -11.19
N HIS A 398 -17.24 -4.45 -11.49
CA HIS A 398 -17.76 -5.66 -12.13
C HIS A 398 -18.76 -6.41 -11.23
N PRO A 399 -19.95 -6.79 -11.75
CA PRO A 399 -20.99 -7.50 -11.00
C PRO A 399 -20.66 -9.00 -10.87
N TRP A 400 -19.72 -9.33 -9.99
CA TRP A 400 -19.30 -10.71 -9.70
C TRP A 400 -20.49 -11.60 -9.28
N THR A 401 -20.66 -12.73 -9.97
CA THR A 401 -21.78 -13.66 -9.76
C THR A 401 -21.37 -14.89 -8.94
N GLY A 402 -22.36 -15.71 -8.57
CA GLY A 402 -22.14 -17.03 -7.97
C GLY A 402 -21.96 -18.17 -8.98
N GLU A 403 -21.84 -17.87 -10.27
CA GLU A 403 -21.91 -18.85 -11.36
C GLU A 403 -20.82 -18.60 -12.39
N ALA A 404 -20.20 -19.67 -12.88
CA ALA A 404 -19.23 -19.64 -13.97
C ALA A 404 -19.38 -20.90 -14.84
N PRO A 405 -18.85 -20.88 -16.08
CA PRO A 405 -18.63 -22.11 -16.84
C PRO A 405 -17.84 -23.13 -16.00
N PRO A 406 -18.06 -24.45 -16.17
CA PRO A 406 -17.25 -25.44 -15.49
C PRO A 406 -15.77 -25.33 -15.94
N PRO A 407 -14.81 -25.58 -15.03
CA PRO A 407 -13.40 -25.62 -15.40
C PRO A 407 -13.11 -26.81 -16.32
N PRO A 408 -11.93 -26.86 -16.98
CA PRO A 408 -11.58 -27.97 -17.86
C PRO A 408 -11.74 -29.33 -17.17
N ALA A 409 -12.48 -30.23 -17.81
CA ALA A 409 -12.78 -31.54 -17.24
C ALA A 409 -11.49 -32.35 -16.96
N PRO A 410 -11.50 -33.23 -15.93
CA PRO A 410 -10.44 -34.21 -15.76
C PRO A 410 -10.26 -35.05 -17.04
N PRO A 411 -9.04 -35.46 -17.39
CA PRO A 411 -8.79 -36.31 -18.54
C PRO A 411 -9.36 -37.72 -18.31
N ALA A 412 -9.37 -38.55 -19.36
CA ALA A 412 -9.55 -39.99 -19.19
C ALA A 412 -8.50 -40.55 -18.20
N PRO A 413 -8.88 -41.47 -17.28
CA PRO A 413 -7.96 -42.06 -16.31
C PRO A 413 -6.74 -42.73 -16.99
N ASP A 414 -5.55 -42.38 -16.51
CA ASP A 414 -4.28 -42.77 -17.11
C ASP A 414 -3.19 -43.13 -16.10
N ILE A 415 -3.35 -42.74 -14.83
CA ILE A 415 -2.46 -43.12 -13.74
C ILE A 415 -3.04 -44.35 -13.03
N ARG A 416 -2.35 -45.49 -13.16
CA ARG A 416 -2.76 -46.75 -12.53
C ARG A 416 -2.11 -46.93 -11.15
N PHE A 417 -2.86 -46.71 -10.09
CA PHE A 417 -2.37 -46.83 -8.71
C PHE A 417 -3.03 -48.00 -7.97
N ASN A 418 -2.22 -48.99 -7.58
CA ASN A 418 -2.63 -50.15 -6.75
C ASN A 418 -3.86 -50.98 -7.21
N GLY A 419 -4.37 -50.75 -8.41
CA GLY A 419 -5.53 -51.43 -8.99
C GLY A 419 -6.67 -50.50 -9.42
N VAL A 420 -6.63 -49.21 -9.04
CA VAL A 420 -7.55 -48.17 -9.55
C VAL A 420 -6.86 -47.34 -10.62
N ASP A 421 -7.65 -46.84 -11.57
CA ASP A 421 -7.20 -45.92 -12.61
C ASP A 421 -7.69 -44.50 -12.24
N LEU A 422 -6.78 -43.52 -12.26
CA LEU A 422 -7.00 -42.15 -11.82
C LEU A 422 -6.64 -41.15 -12.94
N PRO A 423 -7.37 -40.04 -13.10
CA PRO A 423 -6.96 -38.96 -13.99
C PRO A 423 -5.73 -38.22 -13.45
N ALA A 424 -4.80 -37.84 -14.33
CA ALA A 424 -3.57 -37.14 -13.93
C ALA A 424 -3.74 -35.72 -13.33
N TRP A 425 -4.91 -35.09 -13.47
CA TRP A 425 -5.24 -33.81 -12.84
C TRP A 425 -6.74 -33.58 -12.69
N MET A 426 -7.09 -32.58 -11.87
CA MET A 426 -8.44 -32.04 -11.72
C MET A 426 -8.35 -30.54 -11.38
N PHE A 427 -9.29 -29.77 -11.90
CA PHE A 427 -9.47 -28.34 -11.59
C PHE A 427 -10.79 -28.12 -10.84
N THR A 428 -10.83 -27.09 -10.01
CA THR A 428 -12.01 -26.68 -9.25
C THR A 428 -12.47 -25.27 -9.67
N PRO A 429 -13.73 -24.86 -9.42
CA PRO A 429 -14.78 -25.53 -8.64
C PRO A 429 -15.27 -26.85 -9.27
N ASN A 430 -15.26 -27.93 -8.49
CA ASN A 430 -15.76 -29.25 -8.87
C ASN A 430 -16.15 -30.05 -7.59
N PRO A 431 -17.44 -30.40 -7.39
CA PRO A 431 -17.90 -31.19 -6.23
C PRO A 431 -17.22 -32.56 -6.05
N GLU A 432 -16.70 -33.16 -7.12
CA GLU A 432 -15.99 -34.46 -7.05
C GLU A 432 -14.53 -34.33 -6.56
N ALA A 433 -14.02 -33.13 -6.28
CA ALA A 433 -12.62 -32.91 -5.95
C ALA A 433 -12.14 -33.64 -4.69
N GLU A 434 -12.97 -33.72 -3.65
CA GLU A 434 -12.65 -34.50 -2.46
C GLU A 434 -12.69 -36.00 -2.75
N ASP A 435 -13.71 -36.46 -3.49
CA ASP A 435 -13.88 -37.87 -3.85
C ASP A 435 -12.73 -38.36 -4.75
N PHE A 436 -12.18 -37.49 -5.61
CA PHE A 436 -10.97 -37.75 -6.39
C PHE A 436 -9.71 -37.97 -5.53
N VAL A 437 -9.56 -37.23 -4.42
CA VAL A 437 -8.49 -37.47 -3.44
C VAL A 437 -8.73 -38.78 -2.68
N ILE A 438 -9.98 -39.05 -2.30
CA ILE A 438 -10.37 -40.24 -1.53
C ILE A 438 -10.13 -41.53 -2.33
N ARG A 439 -10.38 -41.56 -3.64
CA ARG A 439 -10.03 -42.71 -4.51
C ARG A 439 -8.56 -43.13 -4.39
N GLY A 440 -7.64 -42.18 -4.19
CA GLY A 440 -6.22 -42.46 -3.93
C GLY A 440 -5.96 -43.02 -2.53
N ILE A 441 -6.60 -42.43 -1.51
CA ILE A 441 -6.53 -42.87 -0.10
C ILE A 441 -7.03 -44.32 0.05
N ASP A 442 -8.15 -44.66 -0.59
CA ASP A 442 -8.74 -45.99 -0.52
C ASP A 442 -7.93 -47.06 -1.26
N ALA A 443 -7.21 -46.67 -2.31
CA ALA A 443 -6.30 -47.55 -3.03
C ALA A 443 -4.94 -47.75 -2.33
N ALA A 444 -4.56 -46.93 -1.33
CA ALA A 444 -3.28 -47.03 -0.64
C ALA A 444 -3.17 -48.31 0.23
N LYS A 445 -1.98 -48.93 0.26
CA LYS A 445 -1.78 -50.27 0.86
C LYS A 445 -0.62 -50.35 1.86
N LYS A 446 0.18 -49.29 2.00
CA LYS A 446 1.38 -49.26 2.86
C LYS A 446 1.48 -48.00 3.69
N SER A 447 1.37 -46.82 3.07
CA SER A 447 1.57 -45.56 3.79
C SER A 447 0.87 -44.37 3.13
N ILE A 448 0.48 -43.40 3.97
CA ILE A 448 -0.05 -42.10 3.56
C ILE A 448 0.65 -41.02 4.36
N ASP A 449 1.31 -40.09 3.68
CA ASP A 449 2.01 -38.96 4.28
C ASP A 449 1.40 -37.66 3.76
N LEU A 450 0.65 -36.95 4.60
CA LEU A 450 -0.08 -35.71 4.25
C LEU A 450 0.59 -34.48 4.87
N SER A 451 0.94 -33.49 4.03
CA SER A 451 1.28 -32.12 4.48
C SER A 451 0.27 -31.11 3.94
N MET A 452 -0.39 -30.37 4.83
CA MET A 452 -1.46 -29.44 4.44
C MET A 452 -1.45 -28.13 5.25
N PHE A 453 -1.67 -27.01 4.56
CA PHE A 453 -1.85 -25.71 5.18
C PHE A 453 -3.21 -25.60 5.89
N THR A 454 -4.30 -25.49 5.10
CA THR A 454 -5.67 -25.47 5.62
C THR A 454 -6.37 -26.81 5.38
N TYR A 455 -6.91 -27.41 6.43
CA TYR A 455 -7.46 -28.77 6.45
C TYR A 455 -8.76 -28.81 7.27
N THR A 456 -9.89 -28.90 6.59
CA THR A 456 -11.25 -28.87 7.20
C THR A 456 -12.25 -29.74 6.42
N SER A 457 -11.81 -30.86 5.85
CA SER A 457 -12.66 -31.77 5.06
C SER A 457 -13.09 -32.98 5.89
N PRO A 458 -14.39 -33.12 6.26
CA PRO A 458 -14.87 -34.29 7.01
C PRO A 458 -14.67 -35.59 6.24
N LYS A 459 -14.98 -35.61 4.93
CA LYS A 459 -14.78 -36.78 4.06
C LYS A 459 -13.33 -37.26 4.03
N ILE A 460 -12.37 -36.38 3.73
CA ILE A 460 -10.95 -36.76 3.65
C ILE A 460 -10.44 -37.19 5.03
N THR A 461 -10.91 -36.56 6.11
CA THR A 461 -10.58 -36.96 7.50
C THR A 461 -11.02 -38.40 7.79
N LYS A 462 -12.28 -38.74 7.49
CA LYS A 462 -12.83 -40.09 7.68
C LYS A 462 -12.12 -41.12 6.79
N ALA A 463 -11.77 -40.77 5.56
CA ALA A 463 -11.02 -41.66 4.66
C ALA A 463 -9.60 -41.98 5.17
N LEU A 464 -8.91 -41.01 5.80
CA LEU A 464 -7.60 -41.25 6.43
C LEU A 464 -7.70 -42.16 7.67
N VAL A 465 -8.76 -42.02 8.48
CA VAL A 465 -9.03 -42.94 9.60
C VAL A 465 -9.32 -44.34 9.08
N ALA A 466 -10.20 -44.49 8.08
CA ALA A 466 -10.48 -45.78 7.46
C ALA A 466 -9.21 -46.43 6.86
N ALA A 467 -8.30 -45.63 6.26
CA ALA A 467 -7.00 -46.13 5.82
C ALA A 467 -6.13 -46.62 6.97
N HIS A 468 -6.09 -45.90 8.08
CA HIS A 468 -5.36 -46.29 9.28
C HIS A 468 -5.90 -47.59 9.89
N GLU A 469 -7.22 -47.74 9.99
CA GLU A 469 -7.90 -48.95 10.47
C GLU A 469 -7.65 -50.17 9.56
N ARG A 470 -7.51 -49.97 8.24
CA ARG A 470 -7.05 -51.00 7.29
C ARG A 470 -5.56 -51.38 7.46
N GLY A 471 -4.85 -50.78 8.42
CA GLY A 471 -3.43 -51.04 8.70
C GLY A 471 -2.44 -50.22 7.85
N VAL A 472 -2.92 -49.21 7.11
CA VAL A 472 -2.04 -48.31 6.35
C VAL A 472 -1.35 -47.35 7.32
N LYS A 473 -0.04 -47.14 7.16
CA LYS A 473 0.71 -46.19 8.00
C LYS A 473 0.40 -44.75 7.58
N VAL A 474 -0.54 -44.10 8.27
CA VAL A 474 -0.89 -42.70 8.04
C VAL A 474 -0.03 -41.77 8.93
N ARG A 475 0.43 -40.65 8.39
CA ARG A 475 1.04 -39.52 9.12
C ARG A 475 0.50 -38.21 8.57
N VAL A 476 0.28 -37.22 9.45
CA VAL A 476 -0.26 -35.92 9.07
C VAL A 476 0.58 -34.78 9.65
N LEU A 477 0.90 -33.80 8.82
CA LEU A 477 1.64 -32.60 9.17
C LEU A 477 0.84 -31.38 8.74
N LEU A 478 0.46 -30.53 9.69
CA LEU A 478 -0.37 -29.35 9.46
C LEU A 478 0.41 -28.06 9.74
N ASP A 479 -0.06 -26.95 9.20
CA ASP A 479 0.46 -25.62 9.57
C ASP A 479 0.11 -25.25 11.01
N GLU A 480 1.07 -24.69 11.75
CA GLU A 480 0.87 -24.27 13.14
C GLU A 480 -0.13 -23.11 13.27
N SER A 481 -0.04 -22.09 12.40
CA SER A 481 -0.88 -20.89 12.45
C SER A 481 -2.36 -21.19 12.14
N GLN A 482 -2.61 -22.20 11.32
CA GLN A 482 -3.95 -22.69 10.98
C GLN A 482 -4.49 -23.63 12.07
N THR A 483 -3.68 -24.57 12.55
CA THR A 483 -4.15 -25.62 13.49
C THR A 483 -4.52 -25.07 14.87
N GLY A 484 -3.95 -23.93 15.28
CA GLY A 484 -4.39 -23.21 16.48
C GLY A 484 -5.78 -22.57 16.39
N ARG A 485 -6.42 -22.53 15.21
CA ARG A 485 -7.74 -21.90 14.99
C ARG A 485 -8.89 -22.89 15.22
N SER A 486 -10.01 -22.39 15.73
CA SER A 486 -11.21 -23.16 16.06
C SER A 486 -11.79 -23.97 14.89
N TYR A 487 -11.63 -23.51 13.64
CA TYR A 487 -12.15 -24.22 12.46
C TYR A 487 -11.33 -25.44 12.05
N GLN A 488 -10.02 -25.50 12.33
CA GLN A 488 -9.12 -26.59 11.91
C GLN A 488 -8.76 -27.53 13.06
N LYS A 489 -8.71 -26.99 14.29
CA LYS A 489 -8.38 -27.75 15.51
C LYS A 489 -9.17 -29.08 15.65
N PRO A 490 -10.51 -29.13 15.45
CA PRO A 490 -11.27 -30.38 15.59
C PRO A 490 -10.81 -31.50 14.65
N TYR A 491 -10.41 -31.16 13.42
CA TYR A 491 -9.94 -32.13 12.43
C TYR A 491 -8.58 -32.72 12.81
N ALA A 492 -7.67 -31.89 13.32
CA ALA A 492 -6.37 -32.33 13.83
C ALA A 492 -6.52 -33.21 15.08
N GLU A 493 -7.41 -32.83 15.99
CA GLU A 493 -7.72 -33.60 17.21
C GLU A 493 -8.45 -34.92 16.89
N TYR A 494 -9.30 -34.97 15.87
CA TYR A 494 -10.01 -36.18 15.43
C TYR A 494 -9.05 -37.26 14.93
N LEU A 495 -8.13 -36.88 14.04
CA LEU A 495 -7.08 -37.77 13.55
C LEU A 495 -6.20 -38.27 14.72
N ALA A 496 -5.84 -37.38 15.66
CA ALA A 496 -5.03 -37.74 16.82
C ALA A 496 -5.77 -38.66 17.82
N PHE A 497 -7.08 -38.48 18.00
CA PHE A 497 -7.96 -39.35 18.79
C PHE A 497 -7.99 -40.78 18.21
N HIS A 498 -8.14 -40.88 16.88
CA HIS A 498 -8.07 -42.14 16.13
C HIS A 498 -6.64 -42.70 15.94
N GLY A 499 -5.69 -42.31 16.80
CA GLY A 499 -4.34 -42.89 16.85
C GLY A 499 -3.36 -42.44 15.76
N ILE A 500 -3.78 -41.62 14.79
CA ILE A 500 -2.92 -41.14 13.71
C ILE A 500 -1.88 -40.15 14.25
N PRO A 501 -0.58 -40.31 13.94
CA PRO A 501 0.45 -39.32 14.27
C PRO A 501 0.24 -37.99 13.54
N VAL A 502 -0.38 -37.02 14.21
CA VAL A 502 -0.53 -35.64 13.74
C VAL A 502 0.53 -34.73 14.38
N LYS A 503 1.15 -33.89 13.55
CA LYS A 503 2.07 -32.83 13.98
C LYS A 503 1.70 -31.46 13.38
N THR A 504 2.09 -30.40 14.06
CA THR A 504 2.07 -29.02 13.55
C THR A 504 3.48 -28.51 13.29
N LEU A 505 3.65 -27.65 12.29
CA LEU A 505 4.95 -27.06 11.95
C LEU A 505 4.79 -25.65 11.37
N ALA A 506 5.60 -24.71 11.88
CA ALA A 506 5.76 -23.37 11.33
C ALA A 506 6.85 -23.33 10.23
N GLY A 507 6.97 -22.22 9.51
CA GLY A 507 7.92 -22.03 8.41
C GLY A 507 9.40 -22.20 8.78
N PRO A 508 10.32 -22.39 7.82
CA PRO A 508 11.72 -22.75 8.05
C PRO A 508 12.61 -21.69 8.71
N ASN A 509 12.15 -20.44 8.86
CA ASN A 509 12.96 -19.30 9.30
C ASN A 509 12.53 -18.79 10.69
N PRO A 510 13.09 -19.32 11.80
CA PRO A 510 12.69 -18.96 13.18
C PRO A 510 13.16 -17.56 13.62
N ASP A 511 14.06 -16.92 12.87
CA ASP A 511 14.47 -15.52 13.09
C ASP A 511 13.57 -14.53 12.33
N GLY A 512 12.66 -15.04 11.50
CA GLY A 512 11.70 -14.26 10.74
C GLY A 512 10.57 -13.66 11.61
N PRO A 513 9.74 -12.77 11.03
CA PRO A 513 8.52 -12.37 11.69
C PRO A 513 7.57 -13.57 11.84
N LYS A 514 7.18 -13.89 13.08
CA LYS A 514 6.34 -15.04 13.44
C LYS A 514 5.04 -15.16 12.63
N TYR A 515 4.46 -14.04 12.19
CA TYR A 515 3.24 -14.03 11.36
C TYR A 515 3.45 -14.57 9.92
N ALA A 516 4.70 -14.65 9.47
CA ALA A 516 5.08 -15.10 8.13
C ALA A 516 5.66 -16.52 8.09
N GLU A 517 5.90 -17.16 9.24
CA GLU A 517 6.37 -18.55 9.28
C GLU A 517 5.22 -19.53 9.00
N LYS A 518 5.22 -20.21 7.85
CA LYS A 518 4.16 -21.16 7.46
C LYS A 518 4.68 -22.49 6.90
N ASN A 519 4.01 -23.60 7.21
CA ASN A 519 4.02 -24.79 6.36
C ASN A 519 2.90 -24.69 5.33
N HIS A 520 3.15 -23.99 4.22
CA HIS A 520 2.13 -23.65 3.23
C HIS A 520 1.93 -24.72 2.14
N ASN A 521 2.62 -25.88 2.25
CA ASN A 521 2.42 -27.04 1.39
C ASN A 521 0.95 -27.52 1.31
N LYS A 522 0.57 -28.06 0.15
CA LYS A 522 -0.62 -28.90 -0.05
C LYS A 522 -0.22 -30.14 -0.85
N PHE A 523 0.15 -31.24 -0.18
CA PHE A 523 0.46 -32.49 -0.87
C PHE A 523 0.20 -33.73 -0.02
N MET A 524 -0.03 -34.87 -0.68
CA MET A 524 -0.14 -36.19 -0.06
C MET A 524 0.68 -37.21 -0.84
N VAL A 525 1.52 -37.99 -0.17
CA VAL A 525 2.28 -39.11 -0.75
C VAL A 525 1.64 -40.44 -0.36
N LEU A 526 1.33 -41.27 -1.36
CA LEU A 526 0.68 -42.56 -1.22
C LEU A 526 1.66 -43.69 -1.60
N ASP A 527 1.89 -44.61 -0.67
CA ASP A 527 2.81 -45.77 -0.78
C ASP A 527 4.25 -45.44 -1.22
N GLY A 528 4.67 -44.17 -1.19
CA GLY A 528 5.94 -43.71 -1.76
C GLY A 528 6.00 -43.84 -3.29
N LYS A 529 4.84 -43.84 -3.98
CA LYS A 529 4.69 -44.06 -5.42
C LYS A 529 3.90 -42.96 -6.14
N LEU A 530 2.84 -42.46 -5.52
CA LEU A 530 1.94 -41.46 -6.09
C LEU A 530 1.90 -40.23 -5.18
N VAL A 531 1.93 -39.04 -5.77
CA VAL A 531 1.79 -37.77 -5.04
C VAL A 531 0.61 -37.00 -5.60
N TYR A 532 -0.30 -36.58 -4.73
CA TYR A 532 -1.25 -35.49 -5.00
C TYR A 532 -0.58 -34.18 -4.60
N THR A 533 -0.53 -33.17 -5.46
CA THR A 533 0.01 -31.84 -5.16
C THR A 533 -0.72 -30.77 -5.98
N GLY A 534 -0.56 -29.48 -5.64
CA GLY A 534 -1.19 -28.37 -6.34
C GLY A 534 -1.46 -27.19 -5.41
N SER A 535 -2.47 -26.39 -5.74
CA SER A 535 -2.93 -25.31 -4.86
C SER A 535 -3.97 -25.76 -3.84
N PHE A 536 -4.77 -26.78 -4.19
CA PHE A 536 -5.97 -27.24 -3.48
C PHE A 536 -5.73 -27.56 -2.00
N ASN A 537 -6.26 -26.71 -1.11
CA ASN A 537 -6.39 -27.04 0.31
C ASN A 537 -7.52 -28.06 0.51
N TYR A 538 -7.50 -28.87 1.55
CA TYR A 538 -8.55 -29.87 1.80
C TYR A 538 -9.71 -29.24 2.59
N THR A 539 -10.50 -28.41 1.90
CA THR A 539 -11.64 -27.67 2.45
C THR A 539 -12.81 -27.64 1.46
N LYS A 540 -14.04 -27.42 1.94
CA LYS A 540 -15.20 -27.23 1.06
C LYS A 540 -15.04 -26.02 0.14
N SER A 541 -14.44 -24.92 0.60
CA SER A 541 -14.17 -23.77 -0.26
C SER A 541 -13.29 -24.10 -1.46
N ALA A 542 -12.26 -24.93 -1.27
CA ALA A 542 -11.38 -25.35 -2.36
C ALA A 542 -12.11 -26.16 -3.44
N ALA A 543 -13.08 -26.99 -3.03
CA ALA A 543 -13.88 -27.82 -3.94
C ALA A 543 -15.03 -27.05 -4.62
N TYR A 544 -15.71 -26.15 -3.92
CA TYR A 544 -16.97 -25.56 -4.38
C TYR A 544 -16.88 -24.08 -4.79
N THR A 545 -15.99 -23.27 -4.21
CA THR A 545 -15.96 -21.81 -4.42
C THR A 545 -14.69 -21.30 -5.09
N ASN A 546 -13.56 -21.98 -4.88
CA ASN A 546 -12.27 -21.50 -5.34
C ASN A 546 -11.92 -22.08 -6.71
N TYR A 547 -11.17 -21.30 -7.50
CA TYR A 547 -10.42 -21.85 -8.62
C TYR A 547 -9.08 -22.37 -8.14
N GLU A 548 -8.92 -23.70 -8.09
CA GLU A 548 -7.71 -24.39 -7.66
C GLU A 548 -7.39 -25.59 -8.57
N ASN A 549 -6.22 -26.21 -8.35
CA ASN A 549 -5.76 -27.37 -9.09
C ASN A 549 -5.26 -28.49 -8.17
N ILE A 550 -5.44 -29.72 -8.63
CA ILE A 550 -4.90 -30.97 -8.09
C ILE A 550 -4.20 -31.68 -9.26
N PHE A 551 -2.91 -31.99 -9.12
CA PHE A 551 -2.12 -32.76 -10.07
C PHE A 551 -1.53 -34.01 -9.41
N LEU A 552 -1.41 -35.08 -10.19
CA LEU A 552 -0.84 -36.35 -9.76
C LEU A 552 0.54 -36.57 -10.40
N LEU A 553 1.50 -36.96 -9.54
CA LEU A 553 2.86 -37.35 -9.92
C LEU A 553 3.10 -38.81 -9.51
N ASP A 554 3.28 -39.68 -10.50
CA ASP A 554 3.51 -41.12 -10.36
C ASP A 554 4.96 -41.53 -10.68
N HIS A 555 5.78 -40.60 -11.19
CA HIS A 555 7.17 -40.89 -11.49
C HIS A 555 7.98 -41.14 -10.20
N LYS A 556 8.57 -42.33 -10.11
CA LYS A 556 9.30 -42.84 -8.93
C LYS A 556 10.27 -41.84 -8.29
N THR A 557 11.06 -41.11 -9.08
CA THR A 557 12.02 -40.12 -8.55
C THR A 557 11.32 -38.97 -7.83
N ASP A 558 10.23 -38.45 -8.41
CA ASP A 558 9.52 -37.28 -7.90
C ASP A 558 8.74 -37.67 -6.63
N ALA A 559 8.08 -38.84 -6.65
CA ALA A 559 7.43 -39.40 -5.46
C ALA A 559 8.40 -39.66 -4.29
N LYS A 560 9.63 -40.11 -4.59
CA LYS A 560 10.69 -40.27 -3.57
C LYS A 560 11.23 -38.94 -3.05
N ALA A 561 11.25 -37.90 -3.87
CA ALA A 561 11.60 -36.54 -3.45
C ALA A 561 10.62 -36.02 -2.38
N TYR A 562 9.32 -36.11 -2.67
CA TYR A 562 8.25 -35.72 -1.75
C TYR A 562 8.23 -36.57 -0.46
N GLU A 563 8.44 -37.89 -0.56
CA GLU A 563 8.53 -38.78 0.62
C GLU A 563 9.70 -38.40 1.54
N ALA A 564 10.86 -38.06 0.98
CA ALA A 564 12.03 -37.60 1.73
C ALA A 564 11.80 -36.22 2.36
N TYR A 565 11.30 -35.25 1.59
CA TYR A 565 10.95 -33.90 2.08
C TYR A 565 9.93 -33.94 3.22
N TYR A 566 8.88 -34.75 3.07
CA TYR A 566 7.93 -35.00 4.15
C TYR A 566 8.59 -35.63 5.37
N GLY A 567 9.42 -36.66 5.16
CA GLY A 567 10.15 -37.35 6.21
C GLY A 567 10.98 -36.40 7.07
N ASP A 568 11.75 -35.52 6.44
CA ASP A 568 12.58 -34.52 7.11
C ASP A 568 11.73 -33.49 7.88
N MET A 569 10.69 -32.92 7.26
CA MET A 569 9.77 -31.99 7.94
C MET A 569 9.09 -32.64 9.17
N PHE A 570 8.58 -33.87 9.03
CA PHE A 570 7.92 -34.58 10.11
C PHE A 570 8.89 -34.97 11.25
N ALA A 571 10.17 -35.20 10.92
CA ALA A 571 11.22 -35.53 11.87
C ALA A 571 11.82 -34.30 12.59
N MET A 572 11.53 -33.07 12.18
CA MET A 572 12.08 -31.86 12.83
C MET A 572 11.69 -31.80 14.32
N GLY A 573 12.66 -31.44 15.17
CA GLY A 573 12.44 -31.32 16.63
C GLY A 573 11.37 -30.30 17.01
N ARG A 574 11.20 -29.24 16.19
CA ARG A 574 10.16 -28.21 16.33
C ARG A 574 8.80 -28.58 15.72
N ALA A 575 8.68 -29.73 15.05
CA ALA A 575 7.39 -30.22 14.57
C ALA A 575 6.62 -30.84 15.75
N ALA A 576 5.80 -30.02 16.40
CA ALA A 576 5.10 -30.33 17.65
C ALA A 576 4.00 -31.37 17.42
N ARG A 577 3.81 -32.29 18.37
CA ARG A 577 2.76 -33.32 18.28
C ARG A 577 1.42 -32.76 18.77
N VAL A 578 0.35 -33.02 18.02
CA VAL A 578 -1.02 -32.76 18.52
C VAL A 578 -1.35 -33.81 19.59
N VAL A 579 -1.76 -33.34 20.77
CA VAL A 579 -2.16 -34.22 21.87
C VAL A 579 -3.57 -34.74 21.58
N PRO A 580 -3.82 -36.06 21.61
CA PRO A 580 -5.16 -36.60 21.46
C PRO A 580 -6.11 -36.07 22.55
N PRO A 581 -7.34 -35.66 22.21
CA PRO A 581 -8.36 -35.29 23.19
C PRO A 581 -8.84 -36.52 23.97
N THR A 582 -9.55 -36.29 25.09
CA THR A 582 -10.14 -37.37 25.91
C THR A 582 -11.48 -37.89 25.37
N ALA A 583 -12.09 -37.18 24.43
CA ALA A 583 -13.35 -37.54 23.77
C ALA A 583 -13.24 -37.23 22.27
N GLU A 584 -13.99 -37.95 21.44
CA GLU A 584 -13.97 -37.80 19.99
C GLU A 584 -14.53 -36.42 19.58
N PRO A 585 -13.74 -35.58 18.87
CA PRO A 585 -14.22 -34.29 18.37
C PRO A 585 -15.36 -34.48 17.37
N GLN A 586 -16.34 -33.57 17.42
CA GLN A 586 -17.35 -33.51 16.36
C GLN A 586 -16.77 -32.75 15.17
N LEU A 587 -16.82 -33.38 13.99
CA LEU A 587 -16.53 -32.74 12.70
C LEU A 587 -17.79 -32.03 12.20
N GLY A 588 -17.63 -31.01 11.36
CA GLY A 588 -18.78 -30.36 10.72
C GLY A 588 -19.52 -31.31 9.78
N ASP A 589 -20.82 -31.07 9.59
CA ASP A 589 -21.60 -31.78 8.58
C ASP A 589 -21.22 -31.29 7.16
N ASP A 590 -21.26 -32.21 6.21
CA ASP A 590 -20.80 -32.00 4.85
C ASP A 590 -21.72 -31.04 4.06
N ASP A 591 -23.04 -31.19 4.22
CA ASP A 591 -24.06 -30.39 3.54
C ASP A 591 -24.20 -29.01 4.22
N GLU A 592 -24.16 -28.95 5.55
CA GLU A 592 -24.13 -27.67 6.29
C GLU A 592 -22.91 -26.82 5.91
N LEU A 593 -21.73 -27.45 5.79
CA LEU A 593 -20.51 -26.75 5.37
C LEU A 593 -20.62 -26.24 3.93
N VAL A 594 -21.21 -26.99 3.00
CA VAL A 594 -21.42 -26.55 1.61
C VAL A 594 -22.46 -25.43 1.52
N GLU A 595 -23.58 -25.55 2.25
CA GLU A 595 -24.61 -24.51 2.29
C GLU A 595 -24.06 -23.21 2.89
N SER A 596 -23.17 -23.28 3.90
CA SER A 596 -22.51 -22.11 4.50
C SER A 596 -21.69 -21.27 3.52
N LEU A 597 -21.29 -21.83 2.37
CA LEU A 597 -20.54 -21.14 1.33
C LEU A 597 -21.45 -20.36 0.36
N ARG A 598 -22.75 -20.68 0.29
CA ARG A 598 -23.68 -20.16 -0.73
C ARG A 598 -24.06 -18.69 -0.50
N GLY A 599 -24.64 -18.12 -1.56
CA GLY A 599 -25.01 -16.70 -1.68
C GLY A 599 -24.12 -15.97 -2.68
N PRO A 600 -24.37 -14.68 -2.94
CA PRO A 600 -23.53 -13.87 -3.81
C PRO A 600 -22.11 -13.71 -3.23
N PRO A 601 -21.09 -13.44 -4.07
CA PRO A 601 -19.77 -13.00 -3.60
C PRO A 601 -19.88 -11.84 -2.62
N THR A 602 -19.06 -11.88 -1.56
CA THR A 602 -19.08 -10.83 -0.50
C THR A 602 -19.00 -9.43 -1.14
N PRO A 603 -19.92 -8.50 -0.83
CA PRO A 603 -19.85 -7.16 -1.41
C PRO A 603 -18.51 -6.49 -1.07
N ILE A 604 -18.00 -5.66 -1.96
CA ILE A 604 -16.85 -4.81 -1.67
C ILE A 604 -17.29 -3.87 -0.53
N PRO A 605 -16.53 -3.74 0.57
CA PRO A 605 -16.87 -2.79 1.62
C PRO A 605 -17.05 -1.38 1.03
N ALA A 606 -18.04 -0.64 1.51
CA ALA A 606 -18.20 0.75 1.10
C ALA A 606 -16.91 1.54 1.41
N PRO A 607 -16.61 2.62 0.67
CA PRO A 607 -15.56 3.57 1.05
C PRO A 607 -15.75 3.99 2.52
N PRO A 608 -14.65 4.22 3.26
CA PRO A 608 -14.71 4.59 4.67
C PRO A 608 -15.58 5.85 4.86
N VAL A 609 -16.61 5.72 5.70
CA VAL A 609 -17.38 6.87 6.18
C VAL A 609 -16.58 7.52 7.30
N TRP A 610 -16.25 8.79 7.11
CA TRP A 610 -15.52 9.60 8.08
C TRP A 610 -16.47 10.25 9.08
N ASP A 611 -15.96 10.54 10.28
CA ASP A 611 -16.73 11.30 11.27
C ASP A 611 -17.07 12.70 10.73
N ALA A 612 -18.22 13.23 11.15
CA ALA A 612 -18.54 14.63 10.90
C ALA A 612 -17.55 15.52 11.64
N LEU A 613 -16.87 16.40 10.91
CA LEU A 613 -16.02 17.46 11.47
C LEU A 613 -16.90 18.57 12.07
N PRO A 614 -16.42 19.32 13.08
CA PRO A 614 -17.16 20.47 13.60
C PRO A 614 -17.32 21.55 12.52
N ALA A 615 -18.23 22.50 12.72
CA ALA A 615 -18.42 23.58 11.77
C ALA A 615 -17.25 24.58 11.82
N ALA A 616 -16.64 24.85 10.66
CA ALA A 616 -15.69 25.94 10.49
C ALA A 616 -16.40 27.32 10.56
N ARG A 617 -15.65 28.41 10.78
CA ARG A 617 -16.17 29.78 10.70
C ARG A 617 -16.73 30.04 9.30
N THR A 618 -17.86 30.75 9.22
CA THR A 618 -18.41 31.21 7.94
C THR A 618 -17.83 32.56 7.55
N ILE A 619 -17.37 32.67 6.31
CA ILE A 619 -16.94 33.90 5.65
C ILE A 619 -18.05 34.35 4.70
N GLU A 620 -18.35 35.65 4.68
CA GLU A 620 -19.29 36.24 3.72
C GLU A 620 -18.51 37.03 2.66
N PHE A 621 -18.53 36.54 1.42
CA PHE A 621 -17.84 37.16 0.29
C PHE A 621 -18.83 37.45 -0.83
N ASN A 622 -18.94 38.72 -1.21
CA ASN A 622 -19.75 39.22 -2.32
C ASN A 622 -21.27 38.91 -2.32
N GLY A 623 -21.81 38.48 -1.17
CA GLY A 623 -23.20 38.04 -0.99
C GLY A 623 -23.35 36.54 -0.79
N GLU A 624 -22.25 35.79 -0.92
CA GLU A 624 -22.19 34.34 -0.78
C GLU A 624 -21.46 33.91 0.49
N LYS A 625 -21.79 32.70 0.97
CA LYS A 625 -21.21 32.10 2.19
C LYS A 625 -20.21 31.00 1.86
N PHE A 626 -19.10 31.00 2.58
CA PHE A 626 -17.96 30.07 2.43
C PHE A 626 -17.51 29.56 3.80
N PRO A 627 -17.12 28.28 3.94
CA PRO A 627 -16.41 27.80 5.12
C PRO A 627 -14.92 28.23 5.06
N SER A 628 -14.40 28.68 6.20
CA SER A 628 -12.99 29.04 6.40
C SER A 628 -12.02 27.86 6.37
N ALA A 629 -12.47 26.64 6.67
CA ALA A 629 -11.65 25.42 6.68
C ALA A 629 -12.33 24.30 5.89
N LEU A 630 -11.54 23.59 5.10
CA LEU A 630 -11.96 22.60 4.12
C LEU A 630 -10.94 21.46 4.02
N VAL A 631 -11.42 20.22 3.91
CA VAL A 631 -10.56 19.05 3.69
C VAL A 631 -11.16 18.04 2.70
N ARG A 632 -10.31 17.39 1.91
CA ARG A 632 -10.70 16.23 1.10
C ARG A 632 -10.55 14.94 1.92
N PRO A 633 -11.49 13.98 1.81
CA PRO A 633 -12.66 13.97 0.93
C PRO A 633 -13.96 14.55 1.55
N GLN A 634 -13.94 15.05 2.79
CA GLN A 634 -15.15 15.44 3.54
C GLN A 634 -15.90 16.63 2.91
N ASN A 635 -15.20 17.49 2.17
CA ASN A 635 -15.76 18.65 1.50
C ASN A 635 -15.56 18.61 -0.02
N PRO A 636 -16.48 19.22 -0.81
CA PRO A 636 -16.32 19.42 -2.24
C PRO A 636 -15.46 20.66 -2.51
N VAL A 637 -14.14 20.54 -2.27
CA VAL A 637 -13.19 21.66 -2.34
C VAL A 637 -13.22 22.37 -3.71
N SER A 638 -13.23 21.58 -4.79
CA SER A 638 -13.33 22.10 -6.17
C SER A 638 -14.58 22.95 -6.40
N GLU A 639 -15.76 22.49 -5.97
CA GLU A 639 -17.03 23.22 -6.12
C GLU A 639 -17.04 24.55 -5.35
N ILE A 640 -16.42 24.58 -4.17
CA ILE A 640 -16.37 25.80 -3.33
C ILE A 640 -15.37 26.82 -3.89
N LEU A 641 -14.26 26.37 -4.47
CA LEU A 641 -13.36 27.22 -5.26
C LEU A 641 -14.06 27.77 -6.52
N ILE A 642 -14.79 26.93 -7.27
CA ILE A 642 -15.61 27.39 -8.41
C ILE A 642 -16.58 28.49 -7.96
N LYS A 643 -17.26 28.29 -6.82
CA LYS A 643 -18.16 29.27 -6.23
C LYS A 643 -17.45 30.60 -5.89
N ALA A 644 -16.22 30.56 -5.37
CA ALA A 644 -15.45 31.77 -5.06
C ALA A 644 -15.07 32.54 -6.34
N ILE A 645 -14.61 31.81 -7.36
CA ILE A 645 -14.30 32.35 -8.70
C ILE A 645 -15.56 32.96 -9.34
N ASP A 646 -16.71 32.29 -9.27
CA ASP A 646 -17.97 32.81 -9.81
C ASP A 646 -18.56 33.97 -9.02
N SER A 647 -18.21 34.10 -7.73
CA SER A 647 -18.62 35.21 -6.87
C SER A 647 -17.76 36.47 -7.02
N SER A 648 -16.58 36.37 -7.64
CA SER A 648 -15.65 37.51 -7.83
C SER A 648 -16.15 38.51 -8.88
N LYS A 649 -15.87 39.80 -8.64
CA LYS A 649 -16.44 40.94 -9.39
C LYS A 649 -15.38 41.91 -9.95
N GLU A 650 -14.17 41.92 -9.40
CA GLU A 650 -13.12 42.89 -9.68
C GLU A 650 -11.84 42.19 -10.17
N SER A 651 -11.29 41.27 -9.38
CA SER A 651 -10.04 40.59 -9.71
C SER A 651 -9.89 39.19 -9.10
N ILE A 652 -9.08 38.35 -9.74
CA ILE A 652 -8.61 37.07 -9.24
C ILE A 652 -7.11 36.97 -9.55
N ASP A 653 -6.29 36.96 -8.49
CA ASP A 653 -4.84 36.78 -8.59
C ASP A 653 -4.48 35.37 -8.12
N LEU A 654 -3.91 34.55 -9.01
CA LEU A 654 -3.62 33.12 -8.78
C LEU A 654 -2.11 32.87 -8.72
N ALA A 655 -1.62 32.20 -7.66
CA ALA A 655 -0.26 31.68 -7.57
C ALA A 655 -0.31 30.17 -7.31
N LEU A 656 -0.15 29.38 -8.37
CA LEU A 656 -0.46 27.95 -8.41
C LEU A 656 0.72 27.09 -8.90
N TYR A 657 1.13 26.12 -8.09
CA TYR A 657 2.11 25.10 -8.48
C TYR A 657 1.62 24.27 -9.69
N GLU A 658 0.40 23.76 -9.62
CA GLU A 658 -0.19 22.87 -10.64
C GLU A 658 -1.64 23.30 -10.93
N PHE A 659 -1.97 23.47 -12.22
CA PHE A 659 -3.32 23.81 -12.68
C PHE A 659 -3.73 22.92 -13.88
N ASN A 660 -4.49 21.87 -13.61
CA ASN A 660 -5.04 20.95 -14.63
C ASN A 660 -6.47 20.43 -14.31
N LEU A 661 -7.17 21.05 -13.35
CA LEU A 661 -8.56 20.71 -13.03
C LEU A 661 -9.55 21.51 -13.91
N GLU A 662 -10.05 20.89 -14.98
CA GLU A 662 -10.93 21.55 -15.98
C GLU A 662 -12.12 22.34 -15.39
N PRO A 663 -12.85 21.86 -14.37
CA PRO A 663 -13.94 22.64 -13.77
C PRO A 663 -13.53 24.02 -13.21
N LEU A 664 -12.31 24.14 -12.68
CA LEU A 664 -11.76 25.42 -12.22
C LEU A 664 -11.30 26.29 -13.39
N MET A 665 -10.79 25.67 -14.45
CA MET A 665 -10.44 26.38 -15.68
C MET A 665 -11.67 27.05 -16.31
N GLU A 666 -12.77 26.32 -16.39
CA GLU A 666 -14.03 26.85 -16.92
C GLU A 666 -14.64 27.92 -16.00
N ALA A 667 -14.43 27.86 -14.69
CA ALA A 667 -14.80 28.94 -13.78
C ALA A 667 -13.99 30.23 -14.03
N VAL A 668 -12.67 30.09 -14.25
CA VAL A 668 -11.80 31.22 -14.61
C VAL A 668 -12.22 31.86 -15.94
N ARG A 669 -12.60 31.05 -16.95
CA ARG A 669 -13.20 31.54 -18.21
C ARG A 669 -14.48 32.34 -17.97
N ARG A 670 -15.40 31.84 -17.13
CA ARG A 670 -16.60 32.58 -16.75
C ARG A 670 -16.27 33.91 -16.06
N ALA A 671 -15.26 33.94 -15.18
CA ALA A 671 -14.83 35.18 -14.51
C ALA A 671 -14.31 36.22 -15.52
N LYS A 672 -13.41 35.82 -16.44
CA LYS A 672 -12.92 36.70 -17.50
C LYS A 672 -14.05 37.21 -18.41
N ALA A 673 -15.01 36.35 -18.76
CA ALA A 673 -16.18 36.73 -19.55
C ALA A 673 -17.12 37.73 -18.84
N ARG A 674 -17.13 37.78 -17.49
CA ARG A 674 -17.82 38.80 -16.69
C ARG A 674 -17.02 40.11 -16.54
N GLY A 675 -15.80 40.19 -17.09
CA GLY A 675 -14.92 41.36 -16.97
C GLY A 675 -14.03 41.39 -15.73
N VAL A 676 -13.97 40.28 -14.97
CA VAL A 676 -13.06 40.15 -13.81
C VAL A 676 -11.61 40.05 -14.32
N LYS A 677 -10.70 40.84 -13.76
CA LYS A 677 -9.27 40.75 -14.12
C LYS A 677 -8.69 39.43 -13.57
N VAL A 678 -8.03 38.62 -14.40
CA VAL A 678 -7.37 37.39 -13.94
C VAL A 678 -5.88 37.44 -14.24
N ARG A 679 -5.05 37.33 -13.19
CA ARG A 679 -3.59 37.17 -13.28
C ARG A 679 -3.17 35.80 -12.75
N VAL A 680 -2.17 35.18 -13.36
CA VAL A 680 -1.67 33.85 -12.97
C VAL A 680 -0.15 33.84 -12.89
N VAL A 681 0.40 33.43 -11.75
CA VAL A 681 1.79 32.99 -11.59
C VAL A 681 1.78 31.47 -11.46
N ILE A 682 2.53 30.78 -12.31
CA ILE A 682 2.55 29.30 -12.38
C ILE A 682 3.98 28.75 -12.37
N ASP A 683 4.17 27.55 -11.81
CA ASP A 683 5.48 26.92 -11.72
C ASP A 683 6.05 26.50 -13.09
N TYR A 684 7.32 26.82 -13.31
CA TYR A 684 8.07 26.50 -14.52
C TYR A 684 8.00 25.02 -14.93
N GLN A 685 8.02 24.07 -14.00
CA GLN A 685 8.00 22.63 -14.33
C GLN A 685 6.63 22.16 -14.81
N HIS A 686 5.55 22.85 -14.45
CA HIS A 686 4.19 22.55 -14.92
C HIS A 686 3.83 23.25 -16.23
N VAL A 687 4.54 24.33 -16.58
CA VAL A 687 4.50 24.92 -17.93
C VAL A 687 5.44 24.20 -18.89
N PHE A 688 6.67 23.87 -18.45
CA PHE A 688 7.72 23.27 -19.28
C PHE A 688 8.23 21.95 -18.66
N PRO A 689 7.38 20.91 -18.62
CA PRO A 689 7.77 19.63 -18.04
C PRO A 689 8.89 18.99 -18.86
N LYS A 690 9.86 18.38 -18.18
CA LYS A 690 11.03 17.73 -18.80
C LYS A 690 10.97 16.22 -18.60
N GLY A 691 11.60 15.49 -19.51
CA GLY A 691 11.66 14.03 -19.49
C GLY A 691 10.52 13.38 -20.27
N THR A 692 10.30 12.11 -20.00
CA THR A 692 9.39 11.24 -20.76
C THR A 692 8.28 10.75 -19.84
N ARG A 693 7.03 10.84 -20.30
CA ARG A 693 5.87 10.30 -19.60
C ARG A 693 5.95 8.78 -19.50
N SER A 694 5.16 8.18 -18.60
CA SER A 694 5.11 6.71 -18.39
C SER A 694 4.62 5.90 -19.61
N ASP A 695 4.14 6.57 -20.66
CA ASP A 695 3.75 6.00 -21.94
C ASP A 695 4.88 5.97 -22.99
N GLY A 696 6.03 6.61 -22.71
CA GLY A 696 7.18 6.70 -23.62
C GLY A 696 7.19 7.95 -24.50
N GLU A 697 6.23 8.86 -24.34
CA GLU A 697 6.16 10.13 -25.06
C GLU A 697 6.89 11.25 -24.31
N ASP A 698 7.41 12.25 -25.02
CA ASP A 698 7.94 13.47 -24.40
C ASP A 698 6.89 14.13 -23.49
N ALA A 699 7.33 14.67 -22.36
CA ALA A 699 6.46 15.44 -21.48
C ALA A 699 5.99 16.72 -22.19
N ARG A 700 4.68 16.88 -22.33
CA ARG A 700 4.03 18.02 -22.99
C ARG A 700 3.41 18.92 -21.94
N ARG A 701 3.29 20.22 -22.25
CA ARG A 701 2.65 21.19 -21.35
C ARG A 701 1.21 20.74 -21.02
N SER A 702 0.69 21.19 -19.88
CA SER A 702 -0.73 20.98 -19.55
C SER A 702 -1.60 21.62 -20.62
N ALA A 703 -2.51 20.86 -21.26
CA ALA A 703 -3.41 21.38 -22.30
C ALA A 703 -4.24 22.58 -21.82
N ASN A 704 -4.52 22.64 -20.52
CA ASN A 704 -5.26 23.72 -19.88
C ASN A 704 -4.40 24.99 -19.75
N VAL A 705 -3.10 24.83 -19.48
CA VAL A 705 -2.14 25.94 -19.46
C VAL A 705 -1.91 26.47 -20.89
N GLU A 706 -1.77 25.58 -21.87
CA GLU A 706 -1.73 25.97 -23.30
C GLU A 706 -2.98 26.74 -23.73
N ALA A 707 -4.17 26.29 -23.28
CA ALA A 707 -5.42 26.98 -23.56
C ALA A 707 -5.46 28.39 -22.95
N LEU A 708 -5.06 28.58 -21.69
CA LEU A 708 -4.99 29.92 -21.08
C LEU A 708 -4.02 30.86 -21.82
N ILE A 709 -2.87 30.35 -22.29
CA ILE A 709 -1.93 31.14 -23.09
C ILE A 709 -2.60 31.57 -24.41
N ALA A 710 -3.22 30.63 -25.13
CA ALA A 710 -3.91 30.89 -26.40
C ALA A 710 -5.15 31.81 -26.25
N GLU A 711 -5.83 31.75 -25.10
CA GLU A 711 -6.97 32.60 -24.74
C GLU A 711 -6.54 33.99 -24.22
N GLY A 712 -5.23 34.30 -24.19
CA GLY A 712 -4.67 35.61 -23.87
C GLY A 712 -4.92 36.04 -22.42
N TYR A 713 -4.59 35.20 -21.45
CA TYR A 713 -4.58 35.57 -20.02
C TYR A 713 -3.24 36.21 -19.64
N GLU A 714 -3.25 37.05 -18.60
CA GLU A 714 -2.02 37.55 -17.97
C GLU A 714 -1.38 36.40 -17.17
N ILE A 715 -0.45 35.67 -17.78
CA ILE A 715 0.26 34.54 -17.18
C ILE A 715 1.75 34.83 -17.13
N LYS A 716 2.33 34.72 -15.94
CA LYS A 716 3.77 34.71 -15.73
C LYS A 716 4.23 33.36 -15.18
N VAL A 717 5.47 33.02 -15.49
CA VAL A 717 6.11 31.79 -15.04
C VAL A 717 7.13 32.12 -13.97
N LEU A 718 7.15 31.31 -12.91
CA LEU A 718 8.16 31.40 -11.87
C LEU A 718 8.77 30.04 -11.58
N ARG A 719 10.06 30.01 -11.28
CA ARG A 719 10.77 28.84 -10.74
C ARG A 719 11.39 29.23 -9.41
N GLY A 720 11.41 28.30 -8.46
CA GLY A 720 12.11 28.51 -7.20
C GLY A 720 13.60 28.73 -7.39
N VAL A 721 14.24 29.23 -6.33
CA VAL A 721 15.64 29.68 -6.34
C VAL A 721 16.58 28.52 -6.65
N ARG A 722 17.63 28.79 -7.44
CA ARG A 722 18.62 27.82 -7.91
C ARG A 722 18.01 26.73 -8.81
N ALA A 723 18.83 25.77 -9.23
CA ALA A 723 18.37 24.68 -10.11
C ALA A 723 17.34 23.73 -9.49
N GLN A 724 17.10 23.79 -8.17
CA GLN A 724 16.35 22.79 -7.38
C GLN A 724 15.05 23.34 -6.74
N GLY A 725 14.79 24.64 -6.82
CA GLY A 725 13.58 25.26 -6.29
C GLY A 725 12.37 25.16 -7.22
N ILE A 726 11.18 25.29 -6.64
CA ILE A 726 9.87 25.35 -7.31
C ILE A 726 8.99 26.47 -6.74
N MET A 727 8.01 26.94 -7.51
CA MET A 727 6.94 27.81 -7.03
C MET A 727 5.79 26.95 -6.49
N HIS A 728 5.82 26.65 -5.20
CA HIS A 728 4.97 25.63 -4.59
C HIS A 728 3.71 26.20 -3.92
N GLN A 729 3.23 27.36 -4.36
CA GLN A 729 2.02 27.98 -3.80
C GLN A 729 0.72 27.34 -4.32
N LYS A 730 -0.37 27.54 -3.57
CA LYS A 730 -1.75 27.12 -3.93
C LYS A 730 -2.74 28.23 -3.56
N ILE A 731 -2.41 29.45 -3.95
CA ILE A 731 -3.04 30.67 -3.49
C ILE A 731 -3.96 31.24 -4.57
N ALA A 732 -5.14 31.71 -4.16
CA ALA A 732 -5.93 32.66 -4.92
C ALA A 732 -6.33 33.84 -4.03
N ILE A 733 -6.34 35.05 -4.59
CA ILE A 733 -6.84 36.27 -3.97
C ILE A 733 -8.04 36.75 -4.78
N PHE A 734 -9.20 36.86 -4.14
CA PHE A 734 -10.49 37.21 -4.75
C PHE A 734 -10.87 38.65 -4.37
N ASP A 735 -10.99 39.53 -5.38
CA ASP A 735 -11.29 40.96 -5.30
C ASP A 735 -10.44 41.74 -4.27
N GLY A 736 -9.26 41.23 -3.91
CA GLY A 736 -8.43 41.78 -2.83
C GLY A 736 -9.11 41.81 -1.45
N LYS A 737 -10.12 40.95 -1.22
CA LYS A 737 -10.99 40.92 0.00
C LYS A 737 -11.03 39.56 0.69
N MET A 738 -10.80 38.48 -0.05
CA MET A 738 -10.75 37.11 0.48
C MET A 738 -9.58 36.36 -0.18
N ILE A 739 -8.93 35.46 0.54
CA ILE A 739 -7.87 34.59 0.01
C ILE A 739 -8.22 33.12 0.23
N ASN A 740 -7.65 32.22 -0.58
CA ASN A 740 -7.49 30.81 -0.23
C ASN A 740 -6.00 30.43 -0.18
N PHE A 741 -5.66 29.43 0.63
CA PHE A 741 -4.36 28.74 0.63
C PHE A 741 -4.51 27.31 1.20
N GLY A 742 -3.42 26.54 1.27
CA GLY A 742 -3.39 25.19 1.85
C GLY A 742 -2.53 24.22 1.04
N SER A 743 -2.78 22.92 1.17
CA SER A 743 -2.06 21.87 0.44
C SER A 743 -2.63 21.54 -0.94
N TYR A 744 -3.92 21.82 -1.15
CA TYR A 744 -4.71 21.41 -2.33
C TYR A 744 -4.23 22.07 -3.64
N ASN A 745 -3.58 21.28 -4.51
CA ASN A 745 -3.29 21.68 -5.90
C ASN A 745 -4.61 21.83 -6.69
N TRP A 746 -4.65 22.72 -7.69
CA TRP A 746 -5.79 22.85 -8.62
C TRP A 746 -5.70 21.77 -9.71
N ALA A 747 -5.64 20.51 -9.26
CA ALA A 747 -5.23 19.37 -10.04
C ALA A 747 -6.15 18.15 -9.86
N LYS A 748 -6.25 17.34 -10.91
CA LYS A 748 -7.07 16.11 -10.92
C LYS A 748 -6.62 15.10 -9.86
N SER A 749 -5.32 15.02 -9.59
CA SER A 749 -4.70 14.14 -8.58
C SER A 749 -5.18 14.47 -7.16
N ALA A 750 -5.08 15.75 -6.78
CA ALA A 750 -5.55 16.30 -5.51
C ALA A 750 -7.06 16.05 -5.30
N GLU A 751 -7.87 16.27 -6.34
CA GLU A 751 -9.31 16.07 -6.24
C GLU A 751 -9.71 14.59 -6.09
N GLN A 752 -9.04 13.68 -6.80
CA GLN A 752 -9.48 12.28 -6.89
C GLN A 752 -8.81 11.32 -5.90
N SER A 753 -7.57 11.58 -5.50
CA SER A 753 -6.72 10.55 -4.87
C SER A 753 -6.03 10.98 -3.57
N HIS A 754 -6.09 12.25 -3.17
CA HIS A 754 -5.36 12.74 -2.00
C HIS A 754 -6.30 13.05 -0.81
N PHE A 755 -5.77 12.92 0.41
CA PHE A 755 -6.22 13.75 1.53
C PHE A 755 -5.52 15.11 1.40
N GLU A 756 -6.30 16.19 1.45
CA GLU A 756 -5.83 17.56 1.23
C GLU A 756 -6.51 18.50 2.23
N SER A 757 -5.86 19.63 2.51
CA SER A 757 -6.38 20.74 3.30
C SER A 757 -6.43 22.04 2.48
N MET A 758 -7.45 22.85 2.76
CA MET A 758 -7.60 24.20 2.23
C MET A 758 -8.23 25.10 3.29
N MET A 759 -7.86 26.38 3.27
CA MET A 759 -8.50 27.43 4.03
C MET A 759 -8.93 28.58 3.15
N PHE A 760 -9.97 29.29 3.59
CA PHE A 760 -10.32 30.65 3.15
C PHE A 760 -10.12 31.61 4.33
N ASP A 761 -9.69 32.84 4.04
CA ASP A 761 -9.62 33.91 5.04
C ASP A 761 -10.00 35.28 4.44
N ASP A 762 -10.52 36.15 5.30
CA ASP A 762 -11.01 37.51 5.05
C ASP A 762 -10.43 38.52 6.08
N GLU A 763 -9.55 38.09 7.00
CA GLU A 763 -8.85 39.00 7.91
C GLU A 763 -7.96 39.98 7.12
N LYS A 764 -8.33 41.27 7.15
CA LYS A 764 -7.70 42.33 6.35
C LYS A 764 -6.16 42.36 6.43
N PRO A 765 -5.49 42.32 7.62
CA PRO A 765 -4.04 42.16 7.72
C PRO A 765 -3.46 41.03 6.86
N ARG A 766 -4.07 39.83 6.90
CA ARG A 766 -3.62 38.66 6.12
C ARG A 766 -3.84 38.89 4.62
N VAL A 767 -5.03 39.37 4.24
CA VAL A 767 -5.36 39.66 2.83
C VAL A 767 -4.42 40.71 2.24
N ASP A 768 -4.10 41.78 2.97
CA ASP A 768 -3.16 42.82 2.51
C ASP A 768 -1.71 42.33 2.43
N PHE A 769 -1.25 41.50 3.37
CA PHE A 769 0.06 40.84 3.26
C PHE A 769 0.13 39.95 2.02
N TYR A 770 -0.89 39.11 1.78
CA TYR A 770 -0.93 38.22 0.64
C TYR A 770 -0.98 38.97 -0.70
N LYS A 771 -1.62 40.16 -0.76
CA LYS A 771 -1.53 41.06 -1.93
C LYS A 771 -0.10 41.56 -2.16
N SER A 772 0.57 42.06 -1.12
CA SER A 772 1.97 42.50 -1.22
C SER A 772 2.92 41.37 -1.65
N MET A 773 2.69 40.16 -1.14
CA MET A 773 3.41 38.95 -1.55
C MET A 773 3.11 38.55 -3.00
N TYR A 774 1.85 38.68 -3.44
CA TYR A 774 1.49 38.41 -4.83
C TYR A 774 2.18 39.39 -5.79
N GLU A 775 2.19 40.70 -5.51
CA GLU A 775 2.89 41.66 -6.35
C GLU A 775 4.41 41.37 -6.39
N TRP A 776 5.01 40.98 -5.26
CA TRP A 776 6.41 40.56 -5.22
C TRP A 776 6.69 39.30 -6.08
N LEU A 777 5.79 38.31 -6.05
CA LEU A 777 5.85 37.16 -6.98
C LEU A 777 5.66 37.59 -8.43
N TRP A 778 4.74 38.53 -8.69
CA TRP A 778 4.38 39.02 -10.02
C TRP A 778 5.51 39.81 -10.68
N ASP A 779 6.19 40.66 -9.91
CA ASP A 779 7.35 41.45 -10.37
C ASP A 779 8.56 40.56 -10.62
N TYR A 780 8.73 39.47 -9.85
CA TYR A 780 9.85 38.54 -9.99
C TYR A 780 9.61 37.41 -11.01
N ALA A 781 8.36 37.11 -11.35
CA ALA A 781 8.01 36.15 -12.40
C ALA A 781 8.20 36.75 -13.80
N VAL A 782 8.57 35.90 -14.77
CA VAL A 782 8.86 36.30 -16.15
C VAL A 782 7.71 35.94 -17.09
N GLU A 783 7.66 36.56 -18.27
CA GLU A 783 6.68 36.22 -19.30
C GLU A 783 6.89 34.78 -19.82
N VAL A 784 5.81 34.12 -20.25
CA VAL A 784 5.86 32.70 -20.68
C VAL A 784 6.89 32.47 -21.79
N ASP A 785 6.98 33.37 -22.76
CA ASP A 785 7.88 33.23 -23.91
C ASP A 785 9.36 33.42 -23.55
N GLU A 786 9.66 34.07 -22.42
CA GLU A 786 11.03 34.29 -21.92
C GLU A 786 11.50 33.15 -21.00
N ALA A 787 10.57 32.40 -20.42
CA ALA A 787 10.82 31.48 -19.31
C ALA A 787 11.73 30.27 -19.66
N GLU A 788 11.74 29.80 -20.91
CA GLU A 788 12.63 28.71 -21.35
C GLU A 788 14.11 29.12 -21.38
N GLU A 789 14.40 30.37 -21.78
CA GLU A 789 15.75 30.91 -21.91
C GLU A 789 16.25 31.61 -20.63
N HIS A 790 15.35 31.96 -19.71
CA HIS A 790 15.66 32.72 -18.51
C HIS A 790 16.66 32.00 -17.57
N PRO A 791 17.74 32.66 -17.09
CA PRO A 791 18.85 32.03 -16.37
C PRO A 791 18.58 31.71 -14.88
N TRP A 792 17.43 31.13 -14.55
CA TRP A 792 16.93 30.73 -13.21
C TRP A 792 18.01 30.32 -12.17
N SER A 793 19.01 29.56 -12.60
CA SER A 793 20.11 29.09 -11.74
C SER A 793 21.01 30.16 -11.12
N LYS A 794 21.00 31.39 -11.66
CA LYS A 794 21.91 32.49 -11.27
C LYS A 794 21.25 33.54 -10.40
N GLU A 795 19.93 33.52 -10.28
CA GLU A 795 19.19 34.54 -9.56
C GLU A 795 18.82 34.11 -8.14
N ARG A 796 18.68 35.12 -7.29
CA ARG A 796 18.16 35.01 -5.93
C ARG A 796 17.41 36.32 -5.67
N PRO A 797 16.08 36.31 -5.47
CA PRO A 797 15.38 37.52 -5.09
C PRO A 797 15.90 38.00 -3.72
N ALA A 798 15.67 39.27 -3.40
CA ALA A 798 15.72 39.69 -1.99
C ALA A 798 14.74 38.82 -1.18
N HIS A 799 14.95 38.67 0.13
CA HIS A 799 14.10 37.80 0.97
C HIS A 799 12.60 38.05 0.75
N GLY A 800 11.78 37.01 0.93
CA GLY A 800 10.34 37.17 0.83
C GLY A 800 9.79 38.19 1.83
N PRO A 801 8.54 38.66 1.64
CA PRO A 801 7.88 39.54 2.60
C PRO A 801 7.82 38.91 4.01
N ILE A 802 8.10 39.71 5.03
CA ILE A 802 8.11 39.30 6.44
C ILE A 802 6.90 39.95 7.15
N ASP A 803 6.16 39.18 7.93
CA ASP A 803 5.06 39.67 8.76
C ASP A 803 5.59 40.08 10.15
N GLU A 804 5.77 41.38 10.37
CA GLU A 804 6.30 41.94 11.60
C GLU A 804 5.24 42.11 12.72
N ASP A 805 3.95 41.93 12.44
CA ASP A 805 2.87 42.23 13.42
C ASP A 805 2.94 41.31 14.66
N MET A 806 3.37 40.05 14.46
CA MET A 806 3.60 39.07 15.53
C MET A 806 2.38 38.89 16.45
N ALA A 807 1.17 39.04 15.88
CA ALA A 807 -0.07 39.28 16.61
C ALA A 807 -0.63 38.08 17.41
N ILE A 808 -0.10 36.88 17.19
CA ILE A 808 -0.51 35.66 17.89
C ILE A 808 0.40 35.44 19.10
N GLU A 809 -0.16 35.03 20.23
CA GLU A 809 0.61 34.67 21.43
C GLU A 809 0.22 33.27 21.93
N HIS A 810 1.20 32.41 22.16
CA HIS A 810 1.01 31.08 22.76
C HIS A 810 2.13 30.78 23.76
N ASN A 811 1.75 30.42 24.99
CA ASN A 811 2.67 30.09 26.10
C ASN A 811 3.84 31.08 26.32
N GLY A 812 3.61 32.38 26.07
CA GLY A 812 4.60 33.45 26.24
C GLY A 812 5.49 33.74 25.04
N GLU A 813 5.34 32.99 23.94
CA GLU A 813 5.98 33.26 22.65
C GLU A 813 5.01 33.97 21.69
N ARG A 814 5.52 34.92 20.89
CA ARG A 814 4.74 35.64 19.87
C ARG A 814 4.99 35.09 18.46
N PHE A 815 3.95 35.00 17.64
CA PHE A 815 3.98 34.40 16.30
C PHE A 815 3.39 35.36 15.27
N PRO A 816 3.94 35.42 14.04
CA PRO A 816 3.31 36.14 12.94
C PRO A 816 1.98 35.47 12.58
N ARG A 817 1.10 36.16 11.85
CA ARG A 817 -0.06 35.50 11.25
C ARG A 817 0.35 34.60 10.09
N GLN A 818 1.38 34.98 9.34
CA GLN A 818 1.88 34.18 8.23
C GLN A 818 3.39 34.34 8.05
N ALA A 819 4.04 33.28 7.54
CA ALA A 819 5.43 33.26 7.15
C ALA A 819 5.56 32.69 5.73
N PHE A 820 6.61 33.08 5.02
CA PHE A 820 6.78 32.84 3.59
C PHE A 820 8.23 32.48 3.27
N SER A 821 8.45 31.49 2.40
CA SER A 821 9.80 31.13 1.94
C SER A 821 10.00 31.56 0.47
N PRO A 822 11.24 31.80 0.00
CA PRO A 822 12.51 31.57 0.68
C PRO A 822 12.84 32.60 1.77
N GLU A 823 13.53 32.15 2.81
CA GLU A 823 14.23 32.96 3.82
C GLU A 823 13.35 33.79 4.80
N GLY A 824 12.01 33.78 4.69
CA GLY A 824 11.09 34.41 5.66
C GLY A 824 10.74 33.55 6.87
N LEU A 825 11.71 32.79 7.39
CA LEU A 825 11.74 32.18 8.72
C LEU A 825 10.58 31.20 9.05
N ILE A 826 10.11 30.41 8.07
CA ILE A 826 9.06 29.40 8.32
C ILE A 826 9.59 28.32 9.29
N GLU A 827 10.76 27.73 8.99
CA GLU A 827 11.38 26.71 9.84
C GLU A 827 11.56 27.23 11.28
N GLU A 828 12.14 28.42 11.48
CA GLU A 828 12.35 28.99 12.82
C GLU A 828 11.03 29.21 13.58
N THR A 829 9.98 29.67 12.90
CA THR A 829 8.67 29.89 13.52
C THR A 829 8.05 28.56 13.98
N ILE A 830 8.23 27.48 13.22
CA ILE A 830 7.84 26.12 13.60
C ILE A 830 8.66 25.62 14.80
N LEU A 831 9.99 25.80 14.80
CA LEU A 831 10.84 25.42 15.94
C LEU A 831 10.43 26.17 17.22
N ARG A 832 10.08 27.46 17.12
CA ARG A 832 9.55 28.25 18.24
C ARG A 832 8.21 27.72 18.75
N ALA A 833 7.30 27.33 17.86
CA ALA A 833 6.00 26.74 18.23
C ALA A 833 6.18 25.40 18.97
N ILE A 834 7.11 24.55 18.52
CA ILE A 834 7.47 23.28 19.19
C ILE A 834 8.10 23.56 20.58
N ARG A 835 9.00 24.54 20.67
CA ARG A 835 9.62 24.94 21.94
C ARG A 835 8.59 25.47 22.94
N ALA A 836 7.57 26.20 22.49
CA ALA A 836 6.48 26.75 23.30
C ALA A 836 5.46 25.70 23.79
N ALA A 837 5.42 24.48 23.24
CA ALA A 837 4.43 23.46 23.60
C ALA A 837 4.48 23.02 25.07
N ASP A 838 3.32 22.95 25.73
CA ASP A 838 3.11 22.54 27.15
C ASP A 838 2.51 21.13 27.30
N LYS A 839 1.75 20.63 26.31
CA LYS A 839 0.94 19.40 26.41
C LYS A 839 1.03 18.51 25.17
N THR A 840 0.74 19.04 23.98
CA THR A 840 0.57 18.21 22.77
C THR A 840 1.17 18.88 21.53
N ILE A 841 1.70 18.05 20.62
CA ILE A 841 2.09 18.45 19.27
C ILE A 841 1.58 17.38 18.29
N ASP A 842 0.68 17.78 17.41
CA ASP A 842 0.01 16.91 16.44
C ASP A 842 0.37 17.38 15.03
N ILE A 843 1.06 16.56 14.24
CA ILE A 843 1.55 16.93 12.90
C ILE A 843 1.02 15.97 11.84
N ALA A 844 0.32 16.50 10.83
CA ALA A 844 -0.02 15.78 9.61
C ALA A 844 0.79 16.35 8.45
N MET A 845 1.71 15.53 7.92
CA MET A 845 2.71 16.01 6.96
C MET A 845 2.91 15.03 5.80
N PHE A 846 2.89 15.57 4.58
CA PHE A 846 3.24 14.83 3.36
C PHE A 846 4.73 14.47 3.36
N SER A 847 5.60 15.47 3.44
CA SER A 847 7.04 15.32 3.30
C SER A 847 7.78 15.94 4.50
N PHE A 848 8.43 15.10 5.30
CA PHE A 848 9.15 15.49 6.50
C PHE A 848 10.58 14.96 6.43
N TYR A 849 11.55 15.85 6.19
CA TYR A 849 12.99 15.55 6.16
C TYR A 849 13.86 16.56 6.93
N SER A 850 13.30 17.56 7.60
CA SER A 850 14.08 18.46 8.46
C SER A 850 14.55 17.75 9.72
N ALA A 851 15.86 17.53 9.81
CA ALA A 851 16.49 17.04 11.04
C ALA A 851 16.26 17.99 12.22
N ARG A 852 16.25 19.31 11.99
CA ARG A 852 16.06 20.33 13.04
C ARG A 852 14.68 20.21 13.69
N ILE A 853 13.63 20.05 12.89
CA ILE A 853 12.26 19.86 13.39
C ILE A 853 12.16 18.50 14.11
N ALA A 854 12.71 17.41 13.54
CA ALA A 854 12.70 16.10 14.20
C ALA A 854 13.43 16.09 15.55
N GLU A 855 14.53 16.85 15.66
CA GLU A 855 15.33 17.04 16.87
C GLU A 855 14.57 17.83 17.95
N GLU A 856 13.95 18.96 17.61
CA GLU A 856 13.10 19.72 18.55
C GLU A 856 11.87 18.92 19.01
N LEU A 857 11.28 18.09 18.14
CA LEU A 857 10.20 17.17 18.55
C LEU A 857 10.67 16.10 19.54
N LEU A 858 11.94 15.65 19.44
CA LEU A 858 12.54 14.74 20.43
C LEU A 858 12.82 15.47 21.76
N ILE A 859 13.26 16.73 21.73
CA ILE A 859 13.31 17.57 22.95
C ILE A 859 11.93 17.66 23.57
N ALA A 860 10.92 18.12 22.81
CA ALA A 860 9.56 18.30 23.31
C ALA A 860 9.02 17.02 23.95
N LYS A 861 9.15 15.88 23.26
CA LYS A 861 8.79 14.58 23.82
C LYS A 861 9.51 14.25 25.13
N ASN A 862 10.82 14.50 25.22
CA ASN A 862 11.59 14.25 26.43
C ASN A 862 11.25 15.22 27.59
N ARG A 863 10.66 16.39 27.30
CA ARG A 863 10.03 17.27 28.32
C ARG A 863 8.68 16.74 28.82
N GLY A 864 8.13 15.68 28.21
CA GLY A 864 6.83 15.09 28.55
C GLY A 864 5.68 15.48 27.62
N ILE A 865 5.95 16.23 26.54
CA ILE A 865 4.94 16.64 25.55
C ILE A 865 4.50 15.43 24.73
N ALA A 866 3.19 15.24 24.55
CA ALA A 866 2.66 14.18 23.71
C ALA A 866 2.78 14.56 22.23
N VAL A 867 3.75 13.95 21.53
CA VAL A 867 3.98 14.17 20.09
C VAL A 867 3.36 13.04 19.27
N ARG A 868 2.38 13.37 18.42
CA ARG A 868 1.67 12.44 17.53
C ARG A 868 1.86 12.86 16.07
N LEU A 869 2.13 11.88 15.20
CA LEU A 869 2.60 12.12 13.84
C LEU A 869 1.77 11.32 12.83
N VAL A 870 1.28 11.97 11.78
CA VAL A 870 0.60 11.34 10.64
C VAL A 870 1.40 11.63 9.36
N PHE A 871 1.90 10.58 8.73
CA PHE A 871 2.71 10.68 7.51
C PHE A 871 2.11 9.93 6.33
N ASP A 872 2.46 10.41 5.13
CA ASP A 872 2.19 9.66 3.90
C ASP A 872 2.95 8.34 3.83
N LYS A 873 2.25 7.28 3.42
CA LYS A 873 2.75 5.90 3.27
C LYS A 873 3.98 5.76 2.37
N MET A 874 4.04 6.52 1.29
CA MET A 874 5.04 6.36 0.23
C MET A 874 6.17 7.36 0.40
N GLN A 875 5.85 8.63 0.66
CA GLN A 875 6.82 9.72 0.76
C GLN A 875 7.79 9.51 1.93
N SER A 876 7.28 9.26 3.14
CA SER A 876 8.10 9.13 4.36
C SER A 876 9.16 8.02 4.31
N LYS A 877 8.95 6.99 3.48
CA LYS A 877 9.88 5.87 3.28
C LYS A 877 11.14 6.25 2.49
N LEU A 878 11.10 7.34 1.72
CA LEU A 878 12.24 7.77 0.90
C LEU A 878 13.48 8.08 1.75
N MET A 879 13.29 8.52 3.00
CA MET A 879 14.38 8.87 3.92
C MET A 879 14.40 8.05 5.22
N LYS A 880 13.55 7.03 5.41
CA LYS A 880 13.46 6.21 6.65
C LYS A 880 13.17 7.01 7.95
N LEU A 881 12.76 8.28 7.89
CA LEU A 881 12.51 9.08 9.09
C LEU A 881 11.28 8.58 9.86
N ASP A 882 10.32 7.95 9.16
CA ASP A 882 9.24 7.15 9.75
C ASP A 882 9.76 6.07 10.72
N ASN A 883 10.80 5.34 10.31
CA ASN A 883 11.45 4.31 11.11
C ASN A 883 12.26 4.90 12.27
N TRP A 884 12.83 6.11 12.10
CA TRP A 884 13.52 6.84 13.18
C TRP A 884 12.53 7.26 14.28
N PHE A 885 11.43 7.93 13.92
CA PHE A 885 10.38 8.29 14.88
C PHE A 885 9.76 7.04 15.54
N ALA A 886 9.52 5.96 14.78
CA ALA A 886 9.02 4.70 15.33
C ALA A 886 10.02 4.03 16.30
N TYR A 887 11.32 4.09 16.01
CA TYR A 887 12.40 3.54 16.86
C TYR A 887 12.49 4.29 18.20
N TYR A 888 12.46 5.62 18.17
CA TYR A 888 12.41 6.44 19.39
C TYR A 888 11.01 6.48 20.02
N GLY A 889 10.08 5.64 19.56
CA GLY A 889 8.79 5.36 20.19
C GLY A 889 7.78 6.49 20.12
N PHE A 890 7.82 7.36 19.11
CA PHE A 890 6.76 8.35 18.87
C PHE A 890 5.46 7.65 18.46
N ASP A 891 4.29 8.29 18.67
CA ASP A 891 3.03 7.75 18.15
C ASP A 891 2.88 8.13 16.67
N VAL A 892 3.51 7.33 15.82
CA VAL A 892 3.53 7.52 14.36
C VAL A 892 2.42 6.71 13.71
N LYS A 893 1.67 7.36 12.83
CA LYS A 893 0.65 6.77 11.97
C LYS A 893 0.99 7.01 10.51
N MET A 894 0.83 5.98 9.72
CA MET A 894 1.02 5.99 8.27
C MET A 894 -0.35 5.92 7.63
N ILE A 895 -0.62 6.76 6.64
CA ILE A 895 -1.87 6.74 5.87
C ILE A 895 -1.56 6.97 4.38
N ALA A 896 -2.42 6.45 3.51
CA ALA A 896 -2.40 6.73 2.08
C ALA A 896 -3.56 7.67 1.74
N GLY A 897 -3.86 7.89 0.47
CA GLY A 897 -5.08 8.58 0.03
C GLY A 897 -6.40 7.93 0.49
N PRO A 898 -7.53 8.63 0.37
CA PRO A 898 -8.82 8.23 0.96
C PRO A 898 -9.51 7.04 0.29
N ASN A 899 -9.07 6.61 -0.89
CA ASN A 899 -9.65 5.47 -1.60
C ASN A 899 -8.89 4.18 -1.26
N PRO A 900 -9.39 3.29 -0.36
CA PRO A 900 -8.66 2.07 0.00
C PRO A 900 -8.47 1.10 -1.17
N PHE A 901 -9.26 1.26 -2.25
CA PHE A 901 -9.31 0.40 -3.44
C PHE A 901 -8.60 0.99 -4.66
N GLY A 902 -8.13 2.23 -4.60
CA GLY A 902 -7.51 2.89 -5.76
C GLY A 902 -6.12 2.36 -6.09
N ASN A 903 -5.34 3.20 -6.78
CA ASN A 903 -3.95 2.91 -7.08
C ASN A 903 -3.02 3.54 -6.02
N VAL A 904 -2.25 2.66 -5.38
CA VAL A 904 -1.26 2.97 -4.31
C VAL A 904 -0.21 4.02 -4.67
N PHE A 905 0.05 4.26 -5.95
CA PHE A 905 1.05 5.22 -6.41
C PHE A 905 0.49 6.64 -6.58
N TRP A 906 -0.83 6.78 -6.75
CA TRP A 906 -1.51 8.06 -6.90
C TRP A 906 -2.17 8.55 -5.60
N GLU A 907 -2.37 7.65 -4.65
CA GLU A 907 -2.97 7.94 -3.35
C GLU A 907 -1.99 8.53 -2.35
N LYS A 908 -2.29 9.74 -1.83
CA LYS A 908 -1.40 10.45 -0.90
C LYS A 908 -2.13 11.02 0.32
N ASN A 909 -1.44 11.09 1.45
CA ASN A 909 -1.70 12.09 2.49
C ASN A 909 -0.92 13.36 2.15
N HIS A 910 -1.56 14.33 1.50
CA HIS A 910 -0.87 15.52 1.02
C HIS A 910 -0.98 16.73 1.98
N ASN A 911 -1.65 16.55 3.13
CA ASN A 911 -1.76 17.54 4.21
C ASN A 911 -0.40 18.05 4.72
N LYS A 912 -0.39 19.32 5.16
CA LYS A 912 0.77 20.03 5.71
C LYS A 912 0.29 20.98 6.81
N PHE A 913 0.17 20.45 8.03
CA PHE A 913 -0.24 21.24 9.20
C PHE A 913 0.29 20.66 10.52
N MET A 914 0.43 21.53 11.52
CA MET A 914 0.76 21.21 12.91
C MET A 914 -0.22 21.89 13.86
N ILE A 915 -0.57 21.22 14.96
CA ILE A 915 -1.37 21.77 16.05
C ILE A 915 -0.60 21.59 17.35
N VAL A 916 -0.40 22.68 18.09
CA VAL A 916 0.26 22.73 19.40
C VAL A 916 -0.77 23.05 20.48
N ASP A 917 -0.79 22.23 21.53
CA ASP A 917 -1.66 22.34 22.72
C ASP A 917 -3.17 22.45 22.42
N ASN A 918 -3.59 21.98 21.25
CA ASN A 918 -4.94 22.13 20.70
C ASN A 918 -5.40 23.61 20.61
N LYS A 919 -4.44 24.54 20.45
CA LYS A 919 -4.66 25.99 20.47
C LYS A 919 -3.96 26.73 19.34
N LEU A 920 -2.67 26.52 19.13
CA LEU A 920 -1.91 27.13 18.04
C LEU A 920 -1.86 26.16 16.86
N MET A 921 -2.23 26.60 15.66
CA MET A 921 -2.16 25.81 14.44
C MET A 921 -1.25 26.48 13.42
N GLU A 922 -0.40 25.71 12.76
CA GLU A 922 0.35 26.04 11.54
C GLU A 922 -0.25 25.26 10.37
N ILE A 923 -0.47 25.90 9.22
CA ILE A 923 -0.99 25.25 8.00
C ILE A 923 -0.60 26.03 6.74
N GLY A 924 -0.26 25.33 5.66
CA GLY A 924 0.00 25.98 4.38
C GLY A 924 0.46 25.02 3.28
N SER A 925 1.41 25.47 2.46
CA SER A 925 2.02 24.66 1.40
C SER A 925 3.36 24.04 1.80
N TYR A 926 3.96 24.53 2.90
CA TYR A 926 5.31 24.21 3.35
C TYR A 926 5.52 22.74 3.72
N ASN A 927 6.37 22.04 2.96
CA ASN A 927 6.90 20.74 3.35
C ASN A 927 8.03 20.91 4.39
N TYR A 928 8.09 20.08 5.44
CA TYR A 928 9.11 20.18 6.49
C TYR A 928 10.49 19.70 6.01
N THR A 929 11.14 20.50 5.16
CA THR A 929 12.38 20.18 4.44
C THR A 929 13.23 21.43 4.21
N LYS A 930 14.56 21.28 4.13
CA LYS A 930 15.43 22.42 3.82
C LYS A 930 15.29 22.97 2.38
N ASN A 931 14.71 22.20 1.46
CA ASN A 931 14.41 22.69 0.11
C ASN A 931 13.26 23.71 0.13
N ALA A 932 12.23 23.43 0.93
CA ALA A 932 11.09 24.33 1.13
C ALA A 932 11.56 25.70 1.66
N GLU A 933 12.35 25.73 2.74
CA GLU A 933 12.82 26.98 3.37
C GLU A 933 13.74 27.84 2.47
N VAL A 934 14.62 27.20 1.67
CA VAL A 934 15.75 27.90 1.01
C VAL A 934 15.56 28.08 -0.48
N ASN A 935 14.85 27.17 -1.15
CA ASN A 935 14.75 27.13 -2.61
C ASN A 935 13.31 27.27 -3.13
N SER A 936 12.29 26.84 -2.40
CA SER A 936 10.90 26.90 -2.87
C SER A 936 10.16 28.14 -2.37
N TYR A 937 9.17 28.59 -3.15
CA TYR A 937 8.17 29.55 -2.69
C TYR A 937 7.04 28.82 -1.96
N GLU A 938 6.97 28.95 -0.64
CA GLU A 938 6.00 28.29 0.24
C GLU A 938 5.33 29.29 1.19
N ASN A 939 4.21 28.91 1.78
CA ASN A 939 3.56 29.65 2.86
C ASN A 939 3.26 28.75 4.06
N ALA A 940 3.26 29.36 5.25
CA ALA A 940 2.73 28.81 6.48
C ALA A 940 1.90 29.88 7.19
N ASN A 941 0.67 29.54 7.58
CA ASN A 941 -0.27 30.43 8.27
C ASN A 941 -0.53 29.93 9.68
N PHE A 942 -0.58 30.87 10.61
CA PHE A 942 -0.80 30.63 12.02
C PHE A 942 -2.19 31.10 12.45
N TYR A 943 -2.83 30.28 13.28
CA TYR A 943 -4.14 30.53 13.91
C TYR A 943 -4.07 30.17 15.39
N TYR A 944 -4.82 30.88 16.23
CA TYR A 944 -4.86 30.63 17.68
C TYR A 944 -6.28 30.61 18.24
N ASP A 945 -6.59 29.54 18.98
CA ASP A 945 -7.82 29.34 19.76
C ASP A 945 -9.12 29.61 18.97
N SER A 946 -9.15 29.16 17.70
CA SER A 946 -10.21 29.47 16.74
C SER A 946 -11.02 28.22 16.29
N PRO A 947 -12.22 28.39 15.69
CA PRO A 947 -13.00 27.27 15.14
C PRO A 947 -12.24 26.42 14.13
N GLU A 948 -11.33 27.04 13.36
CA GLU A 948 -10.47 26.38 12.38
C GLU A 948 -9.44 25.46 13.07
N VAL A 949 -8.89 25.86 14.23
CA VAL A 949 -8.01 24.99 15.04
C VAL A 949 -8.79 23.75 15.52
N ALA A 950 -10.01 23.93 16.03
CA ALA A 950 -10.87 22.83 16.46
C ALA A 950 -11.27 21.89 15.30
N PHE A 951 -11.47 22.44 14.10
CA PHE A 951 -11.72 21.68 12.87
C PHE A 951 -10.55 20.78 12.50
N PHE A 952 -9.34 21.35 12.41
CA PHE A 952 -8.15 20.58 12.04
C PHE A 952 -7.71 19.60 13.13
N ALA A 953 -8.00 19.87 14.41
CA ALA A 953 -7.80 18.91 15.49
C ALA A 953 -8.70 17.66 15.33
N ALA A 954 -10.00 17.86 15.05
CA ALA A 954 -10.91 16.76 14.78
C ALA A 954 -10.51 15.96 13.52
N TYR A 955 -10.02 16.66 12.48
CA TYR A 955 -9.50 16.02 11.28
C TYR A 955 -8.19 15.26 11.53
N PHE A 956 -7.30 15.78 12.38
CA PHE A 956 -6.11 15.06 12.82
C PHE A 956 -6.47 13.77 13.54
N GLU A 957 -7.41 13.80 14.50
CA GLU A 957 -7.88 12.58 15.17
C GLU A 957 -8.45 11.55 14.18
N MET A 958 -9.21 12.00 13.18
CA MET A 958 -9.72 11.13 12.12
C MET A 958 -8.57 10.48 11.32
N LEU A 959 -7.59 11.26 10.85
CA LEU A 959 -6.42 10.73 10.12
C LEU A 959 -5.58 9.79 10.99
N HIS A 960 -5.30 10.19 12.24
CA HIS A 960 -4.52 9.43 13.21
C HIS A 960 -5.18 8.10 13.55
N ARG A 961 -6.49 8.08 13.83
CA ARG A 961 -7.25 6.85 14.10
C ARG A 961 -7.28 5.91 12.89
N THR A 962 -7.33 6.47 11.68
CA THR A 962 -7.36 5.72 10.41
C THR A 962 -6.00 5.13 10.04
N GLY A 963 -4.92 5.87 10.30
CA GLY A 963 -3.57 5.45 9.96
C GLY A 963 -3.09 4.24 10.78
N TRP A 964 -2.36 3.34 10.11
CA TRP A 964 -1.73 2.17 10.75
C TRP A 964 -0.37 2.55 11.34
N LYS A 965 0.08 1.82 12.37
CA LYS A 965 1.43 2.03 12.94
C LYS A 965 2.50 1.50 11.97
N PRO A 966 3.61 2.22 11.73
CA PRO A 966 4.75 1.69 10.97
C PRO A 966 5.38 0.51 11.71
N MET A 967 6.21 -0.26 11.01
CA MET A 967 7.01 -1.31 11.65
C MET A 967 8.16 -0.66 12.43
N THR A 968 8.21 -0.83 13.75
CA THR A 968 9.36 -0.39 14.55
C THR A 968 10.58 -1.25 14.21
N PRO A 969 11.71 -0.66 13.75
CA PRO A 969 12.93 -1.41 13.51
C PRO A 969 13.57 -1.86 14.83
N LYS A 970 14.38 -2.92 14.79
CA LYS A 970 15.11 -3.44 15.98
C LYS A 970 16.35 -2.62 16.35
N THR A 971 16.81 -1.76 15.44
CA THR A 971 18.01 -0.92 15.55
C THR A 971 17.72 0.47 14.97
N PRO A 972 18.48 1.53 15.32
CA PRO A 972 18.34 2.83 14.69
C PRO A 972 18.58 2.71 13.16
N PRO A 973 17.93 3.53 12.32
CA PRO A 973 18.26 3.61 10.90
C PRO A 973 19.67 4.19 10.68
N ASP A 974 20.49 3.53 9.85
CA ASP A 974 21.85 3.99 9.53
C ASP A 974 21.86 5.41 8.95
N GLY A 975 22.81 6.23 9.38
CA GLY A 975 23.02 7.59 8.88
C GLY A 975 22.16 8.68 9.53
N PHE A 976 21.30 8.33 10.49
CA PHE A 976 20.58 9.29 11.33
C PHE A 976 21.28 9.50 12.68
N PRO A 977 21.22 10.71 13.27
CA PRO A 977 21.80 10.96 14.58
C PRO A 977 21.10 10.16 15.67
N THR A 978 21.90 9.71 16.65
CA THR A 978 21.41 9.17 17.93
C THR A 978 21.09 10.31 18.91
N PRO A 979 20.28 10.06 19.97
CA PRO A 979 20.11 11.01 21.07
C PRO A 979 21.43 11.40 21.72
N GLU A 980 22.41 10.49 21.76
CA GLU A 980 23.75 10.75 22.27
C GLU A 980 24.56 11.70 21.35
N ASP A 981 24.43 11.57 20.03
CA ASP A 981 24.98 12.54 19.05
C ASP A 981 24.27 13.90 19.08
N PHE A 982 23.07 13.94 19.68
CA PHE A 982 22.22 15.13 19.76
C PHE A 982 22.49 15.93 21.05
N PHE A 983 22.54 15.27 22.20
CA PHE A 983 22.84 15.90 23.50
C PHE A 983 24.34 16.11 23.75
N ASN A 984 25.19 16.01 22.73
CA ASN A 984 26.60 16.38 22.83
C ASN A 984 26.73 17.88 23.18
N PRO A 985 27.37 18.26 24.29
CA PRO A 985 27.54 19.66 24.70
C PRO A 985 28.14 20.57 23.63
N GLU A 986 29.13 20.10 22.87
CA GLU A 986 29.78 20.88 21.80
C GLU A 986 28.80 21.24 20.67
N ARG A 987 27.84 20.35 20.39
CA ARG A 987 26.80 20.56 19.37
C ARG A 987 25.66 21.42 19.91
N LEU A 988 25.32 21.27 21.19
CA LEU A 988 24.33 22.11 21.86
C LEU A 988 24.82 23.56 21.97
N GLU A 989 26.09 23.79 22.30
CA GLU A 989 26.71 25.12 22.29
C GLU A 989 26.75 25.72 20.88
N ALA A 990 27.02 24.94 19.84
CA ALA A 990 26.96 25.44 18.45
C ALA A 990 25.54 25.88 18.04
N LEU A 991 24.51 25.07 18.37
CA LEU A 991 23.11 25.38 18.08
C LEU A 991 22.57 26.58 18.88
N LEU A 992 23.06 26.80 20.09
CA LEU A 992 22.71 27.94 20.93
C LEU A 992 23.54 29.20 20.63
N GLY A 993 24.74 29.04 20.06
CA GLY A 993 25.61 30.14 19.62
C GLY A 993 25.03 30.91 18.43
N ASP A 994 24.48 30.20 17.44
CA ASP A 994 23.85 30.81 16.26
C ASP A 994 22.55 31.60 16.60
N SER A 995 21.95 31.37 17.78
CA SER A 995 20.75 32.09 18.24
C SER A 995 21.02 33.45 18.90
N ALA A 996 22.26 33.96 18.85
CA ALA A 996 22.66 35.22 19.48
C ALA A 996 22.85 36.41 18.51
N GLU A 997 22.78 36.20 17.20
CA GLU A 997 22.97 37.26 16.17
C GLU A 997 21.73 37.52 15.28
N PHE A 998 20.54 37.03 15.67
CA PHE A 998 19.25 37.34 15.02
C PHE A 998 18.27 38.04 15.97
#